data_AF-A0A8J0TDZ3-F1
#
_entry.id   AF-A0A8J0TDZ3-F1
#
_cell.length_a   1.000
_cell.length_b   1.000
_cell.length_c   1.000
_cell.angle_alpha   90.00
_cell.angle_beta   90.00
_cell.angle_gamma   90.00
#
_symmetry.space_group_name_H-M   'P 1'
#
loop_
_entity.id
_entity.type
_entity.pdbx_description
1 polymer ?
#
loop_
_entity_poly.entity_id
_entity_poly.type
_entity_poly.pdbx_seq_one_letter_code
_entity_poly.pdbx_strand_id
1 'polypeptide(L)'
;MFNCLHDYEANFTLATYCELKYGKSDLHQLLVEVPVATDWLCLSLYNITVKTEIFSRLTNLRALYVYGKFVLQPGSFINLPQLSALWIELWVAPTSEFSVGNVDLKGLSTIKHLRLSGIGLSAFNKTRFEDLHQLDDLALENNDIRSFSSVTKKLTNLTSLKTLSIIESIAELSAEDCLPGEFFSIISLNVNPILSFENNSLCNFPQLTSFKATVNDIETVFRSGLKKVDSISFPYSQLSNFQICFYVAFFKVMELNMSNNYIKYIETSNGSCITLRILDLSFNEIQKVSFKQMEDLKTVMDLNLSYNQIKVLNVCSYDNSSYVKMDLLSLNASSNDLTRLRQRQFACLKNLRKLNLDHNYIHTIENCAFCGLENLEVLNLEYNKMHEIGDDDFKNLFWLKQLNLKENELNELDYWAFQDLLQLEEISLTFADDVKEMSWTRYIANTLKKLSLKANGNYVMLASSDVTQLQQLEYLELEADMMSIDDCFSFPFSRIRELRLSNTCEFMCLDPMVQALEKFINVESLYINANFKQYSKVNMLNSTLKNLAKLEFFILESTENAVTSSLVNANEFFCGLINLKTLYLKSSGIEDFSSEVMFQDLKSLTVLIIEDQNIKELKENVFSPMHELKYIFMPESSFSCSCKLSWINQWLAFNKQISFIDYNRKTCSVKEQSQYYNLVDFTNEHCNEGVEFIIFIGSSVTISIFIIISLLQESIWWYMQYMFYTTKCWLYHRRKTRVREEYQYDVFVSYNSHDEQWVIEQFLPNLEEHGPPFFKVCIHNRDFEIGRDIVDNIVDCIYKSRWTICLISHSYLQSSWCSVEMRMAIYRLVAESKDSLIIIFLHNISREKLHYHHKLTKLMQEKTYLSWPDDAKSQQLFWARLRKVIGGEVERDHNL
;
A
#
# COMPACT_ATOMS: atom_id res chain seq x y z
N MET A 1 11.43 -10.28 -8.68
CA MET A 1 11.80 -10.51 -7.26
C MET A 1 12.93 -11.55 -7.13
N PHE A 2 12.75 -12.81 -7.57
CA PHE A 2 13.80 -13.86 -7.49
C PHE A 2 15.18 -13.50 -8.10
N ASN A 3 15.24 -12.70 -9.16
CA ASN A 3 16.53 -12.31 -9.74
C ASN A 3 17.27 -11.22 -8.95
N CYS A 4 16.57 -10.40 -8.15
CA CYS A 4 17.21 -9.33 -7.35
C CYS A 4 17.76 -9.84 -6.01
N LEU A 5 17.31 -11.02 -5.57
CA LEU A 5 17.76 -11.68 -4.35
C LEU A 5 19.10 -12.39 -4.63
N HIS A 6 20.18 -11.62 -4.70
CA HIS A 6 21.54 -12.14 -4.60
C HIS A 6 22.15 -11.74 -3.26
N ASP A 7 23.11 -12.55 -2.77
CA ASP A 7 23.72 -12.60 -1.42
C ASP A 7 24.27 -11.29 -0.81
N TYR A 8 24.06 -10.14 -1.45
CA TYR A 8 24.58 -8.83 -1.04
C TYR A 8 23.56 -7.91 -0.34
N GLU A 9 22.25 -8.25 -0.27
CA GLU A 9 21.25 -7.42 0.41
C GLU A 9 21.56 -7.16 1.90
N ALA A 10 22.31 -8.04 2.56
CA ALA A 10 22.54 -8.01 4.01
C ALA A 10 23.32 -6.80 4.56
N ASN A 11 23.90 -5.94 3.71
CA ASN A 11 24.75 -4.81 4.12
C ASN A 11 24.26 -3.43 3.66
N PHE A 12 23.06 -3.32 3.09
CA PHE A 12 22.52 -2.06 2.56
C PHE A 12 21.44 -1.48 3.49
N THR A 13 21.41 -0.16 3.60
CA THR A 13 20.53 0.59 4.50
C THR A 13 19.13 0.83 3.93
N LEU A 14 19.02 0.94 2.59
CA LEU A 14 17.76 1.14 1.89
C LEU A 14 17.82 0.46 0.51
N ALA A 15 17.29 -0.76 0.47
CA ALA A 15 17.05 -1.55 -0.73
C ALA A 15 15.76 -1.10 -1.43
N THR A 16 15.79 -0.92 -2.75
CA THR A 16 14.58 -0.61 -3.53
C THR A 16 14.49 -1.51 -4.77
N TYR A 17 13.34 -2.17 -4.95
CA TYR A 17 13.02 -2.93 -6.16
C TYR A 17 11.96 -2.20 -6.97
N CYS A 18 12.20 -2.03 -8.26
CA CYS A 18 11.21 -1.52 -9.18
C CYS A 18 11.12 -2.41 -10.42
N GLU A 19 9.93 -2.92 -10.70
CA GLU A 19 9.65 -3.60 -11.95
C GLU A 19 8.95 -2.63 -12.91
N LEU A 20 9.02 -2.81 -14.22
CA LEU A 20 8.29 -2.03 -15.24
C LEU A 20 7.67 -2.98 -16.28
N LYS A 21 6.48 -3.52 -15.99
CA LYS A 21 5.75 -4.39 -16.95
C LYS A 21 5.04 -3.56 -18.03
N TYR A 22 4.91 -4.17 -19.21
CA TYR A 22 4.35 -3.62 -20.46
C TYR A 22 3.21 -2.59 -20.29
N GLY A 23 3.42 -1.38 -20.82
CA GLY A 23 2.38 -0.36 -21.00
C GLY A 23 2.63 0.95 -20.26
N LYS A 24 3.03 1.99 -21.00
CA LYS A 24 2.89 3.43 -20.71
C LYS A 24 3.59 4.07 -19.49
N SER A 25 4.44 3.39 -18.71
CA SER A 25 5.15 4.05 -17.61
C SER A 25 6.52 4.61 -18.04
N ASP A 26 6.76 5.91 -17.79
CA ASP A 26 8.06 6.57 -18.01
C ASP A 26 9.02 6.17 -16.87
N LEU A 27 10.18 5.61 -17.22
CA LEU A 27 11.23 5.27 -16.25
C LEU A 27 11.63 6.48 -15.40
N HIS A 28 11.56 7.69 -15.97
CA HIS A 28 11.86 8.90 -15.21
C HIS A 28 10.85 9.14 -14.07
N GLN A 29 9.55 8.93 -14.30
CA GLN A 29 8.52 9.06 -13.27
C GLN A 29 8.74 8.04 -12.15
N LEU A 30 9.08 6.81 -12.50
CA LEU A 30 9.34 5.77 -11.52
C LEU A 30 10.57 6.08 -10.65
N LEU A 31 11.66 6.58 -11.26
CA LEU A 31 12.86 6.97 -10.50
C LEU A 31 12.66 8.23 -9.65
N VAL A 32 11.63 9.04 -9.93
CA VAL A 32 11.26 10.16 -9.06
C VAL A 32 10.66 9.66 -7.73
N GLU A 33 9.99 8.51 -7.73
CA GLU A 33 9.42 7.87 -6.54
C GLU A 33 10.48 7.17 -5.68
N VAL A 34 11.62 6.81 -6.26
CA VAL A 34 12.73 6.20 -5.52
C VAL A 34 13.33 7.21 -4.53
N PRO A 35 13.45 6.85 -3.22
CA PRO A 35 14.08 7.72 -2.24
C PRO A 35 15.54 8.04 -2.59
N VAL A 36 15.98 9.27 -2.31
CA VAL A 36 17.38 9.69 -2.57
C VAL A 36 18.37 8.93 -1.69
N ALA A 37 17.91 8.43 -0.54
CA ALA A 37 18.72 7.67 0.39
C ALA A 37 19.00 6.23 -0.06
N THR A 38 18.38 5.74 -1.14
CA THR A 38 18.52 4.37 -1.64
C THR A 38 19.99 4.08 -1.97
N ASP A 39 20.56 3.06 -1.34
CA ASP A 39 21.95 2.62 -1.54
C ASP A 39 22.06 1.32 -2.36
N TRP A 40 20.97 0.57 -2.50
CA TRP A 40 20.85 -0.50 -3.49
C TRP A 40 19.53 -0.41 -4.28
N LEU A 41 19.63 -0.44 -5.61
CA LEU A 41 18.47 -0.36 -6.51
C LEU A 41 18.48 -1.54 -7.49
N CYS A 42 17.37 -2.27 -7.57
CA CYS A 42 17.14 -3.30 -8.57
C CYS A 42 15.99 -2.93 -9.51
N LEU A 43 16.24 -2.92 -10.82
CA LEU A 43 15.32 -2.49 -11.86
C LEU A 43 15.06 -3.60 -12.87
N SER A 44 13.78 -3.90 -13.12
CA SER A 44 13.35 -4.76 -14.22
C SER A 44 12.69 -3.92 -15.32
N LEU A 45 13.28 -3.87 -16.51
CA LEU A 45 12.85 -3.01 -17.61
C LEU A 45 12.42 -3.82 -18.84
N TYR A 46 11.29 -3.46 -19.47
CA TYR A 46 10.82 -4.10 -20.71
C TYR A 46 10.46 -3.08 -21.80
N ASN A 47 11.15 -3.16 -22.93
CA ASN A 47 11.09 -2.28 -24.09
C ASN A 47 11.25 -0.78 -23.76
N ILE A 48 12.15 -0.43 -22.84
CA ILE A 48 12.40 0.94 -22.37
C ILE A 48 13.74 1.46 -22.89
N THR A 49 13.83 2.78 -23.14
CA THR A 49 15.11 3.48 -23.38
C THR A 49 15.53 4.23 -22.12
N VAL A 50 16.69 3.87 -21.57
CA VAL A 50 17.32 4.51 -20.41
C VAL A 50 18.10 5.72 -20.91
N LYS A 51 17.62 6.92 -20.56
CA LYS A 51 18.20 8.19 -21.02
C LYS A 51 19.52 8.50 -20.31
N THR A 52 20.27 9.45 -20.84
CA THR A 52 21.47 10.04 -20.19
C THR A 52 21.13 10.63 -18.82
N GLU A 53 22.01 10.47 -17.83
CA GLU A 53 21.91 11.03 -16.46
C GLU A 53 20.63 10.68 -15.68
N ILE A 54 19.89 9.63 -16.07
CA ILE A 54 18.59 9.32 -15.47
C ILE A 54 18.67 8.96 -13.98
N PHE A 55 19.82 8.46 -13.52
CA PHE A 55 20.06 8.10 -12.12
C PHE A 55 20.74 9.20 -11.29
N SER A 56 21.06 10.35 -11.88
CA SER A 56 21.86 11.42 -11.25
C SER A 56 21.34 11.93 -9.89
N ARG A 57 20.03 11.80 -9.62
CA ARG A 57 19.41 12.13 -8.33
C ARG A 57 19.84 11.18 -7.20
N LEU A 58 20.16 9.92 -7.51
CA LEU A 58 20.44 8.85 -6.54
C LEU A 58 21.92 8.84 -6.12
N THR A 59 22.37 9.92 -5.49
CA THR A 59 23.79 10.13 -5.17
C THR A 59 24.37 9.19 -4.11
N ASN A 60 23.52 8.55 -3.30
CA ASN A 60 23.92 7.55 -2.30
C ASN A 60 24.00 6.12 -2.84
N LEU A 61 23.68 5.91 -4.12
CA LEU A 61 23.59 4.59 -4.70
C LEU A 61 24.98 3.91 -4.72
N ARG A 62 25.10 2.77 -4.02
CA ARG A 62 26.32 1.96 -3.93
C ARG A 62 26.30 0.75 -4.84
N ALA A 63 25.12 0.22 -5.10
CA ALA A 63 24.93 -0.93 -5.97
C ALA A 63 23.66 -0.77 -6.85
N LEU A 64 23.80 -1.06 -8.15
CA LEU A 64 22.71 -0.94 -9.13
C LEU A 64 22.61 -2.23 -9.95
N TYR A 65 21.43 -2.82 -9.97
CA TYR A 65 21.11 -3.95 -10.84
C TYR A 65 20.01 -3.59 -11.81
N VAL A 66 20.25 -3.77 -13.12
CA VAL A 66 19.25 -3.51 -14.16
C VAL A 66 19.13 -4.74 -15.06
N TYR A 67 17.94 -5.32 -15.15
CA TYR A 67 17.70 -6.50 -15.98
C TYR A 67 16.45 -6.38 -16.86
N GLY A 68 16.37 -7.17 -17.92
CA GLY A 68 15.23 -7.26 -18.82
C GLY A 68 15.56 -6.89 -20.27
N LYS A 69 14.62 -6.28 -21.01
CA LYS A 69 14.78 -5.88 -22.41
C LYS A 69 14.77 -4.36 -22.53
N PHE A 70 15.92 -3.70 -22.62
CA PHE A 70 16.00 -2.23 -22.67
C PHE A 70 17.19 -1.74 -23.51
N VAL A 71 17.18 -0.44 -23.84
CA VAL A 71 18.25 0.25 -24.58
C VAL A 71 18.90 1.29 -23.69
N LEU A 72 20.23 1.29 -23.59
CA LEU A 72 21.01 2.28 -22.85
C LEU A 72 21.51 3.40 -23.79
N GLN A 73 21.34 4.66 -23.41
CA GLN A 73 21.95 5.79 -24.10
C GLN A 73 23.35 6.09 -23.51
N PRO A 74 24.27 6.70 -24.29
CA PRO A 74 25.55 7.15 -23.74
C PRO A 74 25.35 8.07 -22.53
N GLY A 75 26.12 7.82 -21.47
CA GLY A 75 26.05 8.60 -20.24
C GLY A 75 24.88 8.29 -19.31
N SER A 76 24.18 7.15 -19.46
CA SER A 76 23.12 6.74 -18.52
C SER A 76 23.57 6.66 -17.06
N PHE A 77 24.85 6.40 -16.80
CA PHE A 77 25.40 6.18 -15.45
C PHE A 77 26.33 7.31 -14.96
N ILE A 78 26.28 8.49 -15.58
CA ILE A 78 27.06 9.66 -15.13
C ILE A 78 26.50 10.19 -13.79
N ASN A 79 27.36 10.81 -12.97
CA ASN A 79 27.04 11.43 -11.68
C ASN A 79 26.60 10.45 -10.57
N LEU A 80 27.18 9.25 -10.52
CA LEU A 80 26.99 8.27 -9.45
C LEU A 80 28.30 8.07 -8.64
N PRO A 81 28.66 8.99 -7.74
CA PRO A 81 29.99 9.04 -7.13
C PRO A 81 30.26 7.94 -6.08
N GLN A 82 29.24 7.24 -5.60
CA GLN A 82 29.37 6.17 -4.60
C GLN A 82 29.18 4.77 -5.21
N LEU A 83 28.91 4.68 -6.52
CA LEU A 83 28.57 3.42 -7.15
C LEU A 83 29.80 2.50 -7.20
N SER A 84 29.71 1.37 -6.52
CA SER A 84 30.79 0.40 -6.36
C SER A 84 30.48 -0.94 -7.03
N ALA A 85 29.20 -1.27 -7.20
CA ALA A 85 28.74 -2.47 -7.91
C ALA A 85 27.70 -2.12 -8.98
N LEU A 86 27.88 -2.67 -10.18
CA LEU A 86 26.93 -2.50 -11.29
C LEU A 86 26.69 -3.84 -11.99
N TRP A 87 25.42 -4.22 -12.10
CA TRP A 87 24.98 -5.44 -12.78
C TRP A 87 23.99 -5.06 -13.87
N ILE A 88 24.22 -5.57 -15.09
CA ILE A 88 23.38 -5.31 -16.26
C ILE A 88 23.10 -6.65 -16.94
N GLU A 89 21.82 -7.01 -17.07
CA GLU A 89 21.40 -8.27 -17.71
C GLU A 89 20.34 -8.04 -18.79
N LEU A 90 20.69 -8.28 -20.05
CA LEU A 90 19.78 -8.15 -21.19
C LEU A 90 19.20 -9.50 -21.61
N TRP A 91 17.87 -9.62 -21.60
CA TRP A 91 17.13 -10.82 -22.02
C TRP A 91 16.91 -10.87 -23.53
N VAL A 92 17.93 -10.53 -24.31
CA VAL A 92 17.84 -10.57 -25.77
C VAL A 92 19.12 -11.19 -26.31
N ALA A 93 19.00 -11.90 -27.43
CA ALA A 93 20.16 -12.46 -28.10
C ALA A 93 21.23 -11.38 -28.37
N PRO A 94 22.53 -11.67 -28.20
CA PRO A 94 23.64 -10.72 -28.37
C PRO A 94 23.77 -10.08 -29.76
N THR A 95 22.97 -10.55 -30.74
CA THR A 95 22.93 -10.10 -32.14
C THR A 95 21.69 -9.29 -32.48
N SER A 96 20.78 -9.09 -31.52
CA SER A 96 19.54 -8.33 -31.74
C SER A 96 19.79 -6.83 -31.84
N GLU A 97 18.90 -6.05 -32.47
CA GLU A 97 18.97 -4.58 -32.45
C GLU A 97 18.91 -3.97 -31.02
N PHE A 98 18.48 -4.78 -30.03
CA PHE A 98 18.47 -4.46 -28.61
C PHE A 98 19.75 -4.88 -27.88
N SER A 99 20.64 -5.66 -28.51
CA SER A 99 21.98 -5.94 -27.99
C SER A 99 22.77 -4.64 -28.05
N VAL A 100 22.87 -3.97 -26.91
CA VAL A 100 23.40 -2.62 -26.85
C VAL A 100 24.93 -2.69 -26.99
N GLY A 101 25.42 -2.69 -28.22
CA GLY A 101 26.81 -2.40 -28.54
C GLY A 101 27.28 -0.99 -28.13
N ASN A 102 26.42 -0.19 -27.46
CA ASN A 102 26.63 1.22 -27.08
C ASN A 102 26.58 1.47 -25.55
N VAL A 103 26.82 0.47 -24.70
CA VAL A 103 27.00 0.75 -23.26
C VAL A 103 28.29 1.57 -23.08
N ASP A 104 28.12 2.81 -22.64
CA ASP A 104 29.19 3.74 -22.29
C ASP A 104 29.39 3.70 -20.77
N LEU A 105 30.53 3.16 -20.33
CA LEU A 105 30.90 3.02 -18.92
C LEU A 105 31.76 4.20 -18.43
N LYS A 106 31.87 5.27 -19.22
CA LYS A 106 32.63 6.47 -18.84
C LYS A 106 32.10 7.11 -17.55
N GLY A 107 33.03 7.58 -16.73
CA GLY A 107 32.72 8.23 -15.44
C GLY A 107 32.50 7.27 -14.27
N LEU A 108 32.52 5.95 -14.47
CA LEU A 108 32.35 4.93 -13.43
C LEU A 108 33.65 4.58 -12.67
N SER A 109 34.39 5.61 -12.25
CA SER A 109 35.74 5.45 -11.67
C SER A 109 35.80 4.75 -10.31
N THR A 110 34.68 4.64 -9.60
CA THR A 110 34.56 4.02 -8.27
C THR A 110 34.11 2.57 -8.29
N ILE A 111 33.80 2.01 -9.47
CA ILE A 111 33.31 0.63 -9.60
C ILE A 111 34.42 -0.36 -9.23
N LYS A 112 34.04 -1.31 -8.37
CA LYS A 112 34.84 -2.47 -7.96
C LYS A 112 34.31 -3.78 -8.52
N HIS A 113 32.99 -3.90 -8.67
CA HIS A 113 32.32 -5.11 -9.16
C HIS A 113 31.44 -4.79 -10.37
N LEU A 114 31.68 -5.46 -11.50
CA LEU A 114 30.93 -5.23 -12.74
C LEU A 114 30.47 -6.56 -13.34
N ARG A 115 29.16 -6.74 -13.53
CA ARG A 115 28.58 -7.88 -14.28
C ARG A 115 27.82 -7.38 -15.49
N LEU A 116 28.15 -7.93 -16.65
CA LEU A 116 27.54 -7.59 -17.92
C LEU A 116 27.03 -8.86 -18.60
N SER A 117 25.73 -8.95 -18.85
CA SER A 117 25.09 -10.10 -19.49
C SER A 117 24.24 -9.70 -20.70
N GLY A 118 24.38 -10.44 -21.82
CA GLY A 118 23.53 -10.26 -23.01
C GLY A 118 23.77 -8.98 -23.81
N ILE A 119 24.91 -8.31 -23.64
CA ILE A 119 25.16 -6.96 -24.21
C ILE A 119 25.67 -7.00 -25.66
N GLY A 120 26.23 -8.14 -26.10
CA GLY A 120 26.77 -8.27 -27.46
C GLY A 120 28.09 -7.53 -27.64
N LEU A 121 29.10 -7.92 -26.86
CA LEU A 121 30.45 -7.32 -26.88
C LEU A 121 31.31 -7.80 -28.06
N SER A 122 30.72 -7.89 -29.26
CA SER A 122 31.35 -8.40 -30.49
C SER A 122 32.63 -7.64 -30.90
N ALA A 123 32.80 -6.42 -30.41
CA ALA A 123 34.07 -5.70 -30.41
C ALA A 123 34.30 -5.03 -29.05
N PHE A 124 34.78 -5.79 -28.06
CA PHE A 124 35.37 -5.26 -26.83
C PHE A 124 36.33 -4.10 -27.22
N ASN A 125 35.99 -2.83 -27.01
CA ASN A 125 36.84 -1.72 -27.43
C ASN A 125 37.62 -1.20 -26.21
N LYS A 126 38.95 -1.13 -26.33
CA LYS A 126 39.87 -0.79 -25.24
C LYS A 126 39.48 0.52 -24.53
N THR A 127 38.97 1.48 -25.29
CA THR A 127 38.58 2.82 -24.83
C THR A 127 37.39 2.86 -23.86
N ARG A 128 36.70 1.73 -23.62
CA ARG A 128 35.48 1.69 -22.78
C ARG A 128 35.73 1.31 -21.33
N PHE A 129 36.87 0.70 -21.03
CA PHE A 129 37.25 0.28 -19.68
C PHE A 129 38.33 1.19 -19.08
N GLU A 130 38.77 2.23 -19.80
CA GLU A 130 39.89 3.09 -19.39
C GLU A 130 39.67 3.75 -18.04
N ASP A 131 38.43 4.14 -17.70
CA ASP A 131 38.12 4.83 -16.43
C ASP A 131 38.00 3.87 -15.22
N LEU A 132 37.98 2.54 -15.42
CA LEU A 132 37.64 1.54 -14.39
C LEU A 132 38.85 1.08 -13.56
N HIS A 133 39.70 2.01 -13.13
CA HIS A 133 40.96 1.68 -12.46
C HIS A 133 40.82 0.98 -11.10
N GLN A 134 39.65 1.08 -10.44
CA GLN A 134 39.36 0.41 -9.15
C GLN A 134 38.68 -0.95 -9.29
N LEU A 135 38.46 -1.43 -10.52
CA LEU A 135 37.73 -2.67 -10.77
C LEU A 135 38.51 -3.88 -10.21
N ASP A 136 37.91 -4.57 -9.25
CA ASP A 136 38.45 -5.77 -8.60
C ASP A 136 37.88 -7.06 -9.22
N ASP A 137 36.63 -7.03 -9.69
CA ASP A 137 35.87 -8.17 -10.22
C ASP A 137 35.09 -7.80 -11.48
N LEU A 138 35.26 -8.61 -12.52
CA LEU A 138 34.57 -8.47 -13.81
C LEU A 138 33.93 -9.80 -14.22
N ALA A 139 32.61 -9.80 -14.39
CA ALA A 139 31.84 -10.93 -14.89
C ALA A 139 31.18 -10.60 -16.25
N LEU A 140 31.43 -11.44 -17.25
CA LEU A 140 30.91 -11.30 -18.61
C LEU A 140 30.13 -12.56 -18.98
N GLU A 141 28.84 -12.43 -19.17
CA GLU A 141 27.95 -13.58 -19.37
C GLU A 141 27.19 -13.46 -20.69
N ASN A 142 27.09 -14.53 -21.47
CA ASN A 142 26.30 -14.56 -22.70
C ASN A 142 26.55 -13.34 -23.63
N ASN A 143 27.81 -13.03 -23.93
CA ASN A 143 28.22 -11.83 -24.68
C ASN A 143 28.75 -12.13 -26.10
N ASP A 144 28.58 -13.35 -26.61
CA ASP A 144 29.16 -13.85 -27.89
C ASP A 144 30.70 -13.68 -27.96
N ILE A 145 31.38 -13.82 -26.82
CA ILE A 145 32.85 -13.72 -26.73
C ILE A 145 33.49 -15.04 -27.14
N ARG A 146 33.86 -15.16 -28.42
CA ARG A 146 34.41 -16.43 -28.97
C ARG A 146 35.87 -16.72 -28.63
N SER A 147 36.63 -15.72 -28.18
CA SER A 147 38.07 -15.81 -27.94
C SER A 147 38.42 -15.15 -26.61
N PHE A 148 39.01 -15.91 -25.70
CA PHE A 148 39.50 -15.41 -24.42
C PHE A 148 40.57 -14.32 -24.62
N SER A 149 41.44 -14.50 -25.63
CA SER A 149 42.59 -13.60 -25.88
C SER A 149 42.14 -12.22 -26.33
N SER A 150 40.98 -12.17 -26.98
CA SER A 150 40.33 -10.93 -27.41
C SER A 150 39.86 -10.07 -26.23
N VAL A 151 39.62 -10.67 -25.06
CA VAL A 151 39.25 -9.97 -23.81
C VAL A 151 40.49 -9.65 -22.99
N THR A 152 41.33 -10.66 -22.70
CA THR A 152 42.49 -10.51 -21.82
C THR A 152 43.50 -9.47 -22.34
N LYS A 153 43.76 -9.42 -23.66
CA LYS A 153 44.63 -8.39 -24.27
C LYS A 153 44.15 -6.95 -24.01
N LYS A 154 42.85 -6.74 -23.84
CA LYS A 154 42.23 -5.41 -23.66
C LYS A 154 42.07 -5.00 -22.21
N LEU A 155 42.06 -5.96 -21.28
CA LEU A 155 42.01 -5.73 -19.84
C LEU A 155 43.41 -5.46 -19.23
N THR A 156 44.47 -5.51 -20.03
CA THR A 156 45.87 -5.32 -19.59
C THR A 156 46.14 -4.03 -18.81
N ASN A 157 45.32 -2.98 -19.00
CA ASN A 157 45.44 -1.72 -18.29
C ASN A 157 44.73 -1.71 -16.91
N LEU A 158 43.92 -2.71 -16.58
CA LEU A 158 43.17 -2.80 -15.32
C LEU A 158 44.00 -3.52 -14.25
N THR A 159 44.99 -2.84 -13.70
CA THR A 159 45.96 -3.43 -12.76
C THR A 159 45.36 -3.88 -11.43
N SER A 160 44.18 -3.40 -11.07
CA SER A 160 43.48 -3.79 -9.83
C SER A 160 42.63 -5.06 -9.99
N LEU A 161 42.41 -5.52 -11.23
CA LEU A 161 41.45 -6.59 -11.52
C LEU A 161 41.99 -7.95 -11.06
N LYS A 162 41.31 -8.53 -10.07
CA LYS A 162 41.69 -9.80 -9.42
C LYS A 162 40.90 -10.98 -9.96
N THR A 163 39.61 -10.76 -10.22
CA THR A 163 38.69 -11.81 -10.65
C THR A 163 38.15 -11.51 -12.03
N LEU A 164 38.26 -12.50 -12.92
CA LEU A 164 37.63 -12.50 -14.23
C LEU A 164 36.74 -13.72 -14.38
N SER A 165 35.45 -13.49 -14.56
CA SER A 165 34.47 -14.53 -14.88
C SER A 165 33.94 -14.33 -16.29
N ILE A 166 34.01 -15.37 -17.13
CA ILE A 166 33.40 -15.36 -18.46
C ILE A 166 32.54 -16.60 -18.59
N ILE A 167 31.26 -16.43 -18.90
CA ILE A 167 30.23 -17.48 -18.87
C ILE A 167 29.50 -17.52 -20.21
N GLU A 168 29.13 -18.72 -20.67
CA GLU A 168 28.31 -18.94 -21.88
C GLU A 168 28.80 -18.19 -23.13
N SER A 169 30.11 -18.11 -23.33
CA SER A 169 30.69 -17.31 -24.42
C SER A 169 31.87 -17.99 -25.12
N ILE A 170 32.77 -18.64 -24.38
CA ILE A 170 34.05 -19.13 -24.91
C ILE A 170 33.94 -20.60 -25.32
N ALA A 171 34.41 -20.92 -26.52
CA ALA A 171 34.45 -22.29 -27.03
C ALA A 171 35.85 -22.93 -26.95
N GLU A 172 36.93 -22.13 -26.96
CA GLU A 172 38.32 -22.62 -26.97
C GLU A 172 39.29 -21.64 -26.29
N LEU A 173 40.33 -22.19 -25.64
CA LEU A 173 41.46 -21.44 -25.09
C LEU A 173 42.71 -21.69 -25.93
N SER A 174 43.29 -20.62 -26.47
CA SER A 174 44.37 -20.62 -27.46
C SER A 174 45.74 -20.35 -26.84
N ALA A 175 46.83 -20.71 -27.52
CA ALA A 175 48.19 -20.36 -27.09
C ALA A 175 48.42 -18.83 -27.01
N GLU A 176 47.64 -18.03 -27.74
CA GLU A 176 47.70 -16.55 -27.69
C GLU A 176 47.17 -15.96 -26.37
N ASP A 177 46.51 -16.77 -25.54
CA ASP A 177 46.03 -16.38 -24.21
C ASP A 177 47.14 -16.26 -23.17
N CYS A 178 48.32 -16.79 -23.48
CA CYS A 178 49.48 -16.71 -22.61
C CYS A 178 50.16 -15.32 -22.67
N LEU A 179 49.61 -14.35 -21.95
CA LEU A 179 50.07 -12.95 -21.93
C LEU A 179 51.05 -12.63 -20.77
N PRO A 180 52.14 -11.86 -21.00
CA PRO A 180 53.08 -11.44 -19.94
C PRO A 180 52.65 -10.18 -19.17
N GLY A 181 52.61 -10.29 -17.84
CA GLY A 181 52.24 -9.22 -16.89
C GLY A 181 51.53 -9.80 -15.67
N GLU A 182 51.47 -9.10 -14.54
CA GLU A 182 50.75 -9.62 -13.36
C GLU A 182 49.24 -9.63 -13.62
N PHE A 183 48.66 -10.83 -13.70
CA PHE A 183 47.26 -11.04 -14.08
C PHE A 183 46.53 -11.98 -13.11
N PHE A 184 45.23 -11.71 -12.94
CA PHE A 184 44.16 -12.38 -12.18
C PHE A 184 44.55 -13.41 -11.10
N SER A 185 44.07 -13.20 -9.88
CA SER A 185 44.10 -14.23 -8.83
C SER A 185 43.04 -15.31 -9.02
N ILE A 186 41.93 -14.98 -9.69
CA ILE A 186 40.78 -15.88 -9.91
C ILE A 186 40.32 -15.79 -11.35
N ILE A 187 40.25 -16.94 -12.02
CA ILE A 187 39.65 -17.08 -13.35
C ILE A 187 38.51 -18.09 -13.27
N SER A 188 37.32 -17.69 -13.74
CA SER A 188 36.14 -18.55 -13.83
C SER A 188 35.62 -18.59 -15.26
N LEU A 189 35.58 -19.78 -15.83
CA LEU A 189 35.11 -20.08 -17.18
C LEU A 189 34.00 -21.14 -17.15
N ASN A 190 33.22 -21.18 -16.09
CA ASN A 190 32.13 -22.15 -15.90
C ASN A 190 31.01 -21.94 -16.94
N VAL A 191 30.27 -23.02 -17.23
CA VAL A 191 29.09 -23.01 -18.12
C VAL A 191 29.45 -22.47 -19.52
N ASN A 192 30.70 -22.67 -19.93
CA ASN A 192 31.13 -22.51 -21.31
C ASN A 192 31.19 -23.90 -21.96
N PRO A 193 30.81 -24.04 -23.24
CA PRO A 193 31.06 -25.27 -23.98
C PRO A 193 32.53 -25.34 -24.37
N ILE A 194 33.46 -25.36 -23.40
CA ILE A 194 34.90 -25.36 -23.69
C ILE A 194 35.25 -26.71 -24.31
N LEU A 195 35.50 -26.68 -25.62
CA LEU A 195 35.77 -27.84 -26.44
C LEU A 195 37.23 -28.31 -26.31
N SER A 196 38.18 -27.40 -26.10
CA SER A 196 39.62 -27.72 -26.06
C SER A 196 40.47 -26.64 -25.37
N PHE A 197 41.56 -27.10 -24.74
CA PHE A 197 42.69 -26.26 -24.29
C PHE A 197 43.89 -26.49 -25.22
N GLU A 198 44.37 -25.45 -25.90
CA GLU A 198 45.64 -25.53 -26.63
C GLU A 198 46.83 -25.61 -25.66
N ASN A 199 47.95 -26.16 -26.16
CA ASN A 199 49.18 -26.26 -25.39
C ASN A 199 49.66 -24.87 -24.94
N ASN A 200 49.99 -24.74 -23.65
CA ASN A 200 50.46 -23.50 -23.03
C ASN A 200 49.47 -22.33 -23.06
N SER A 201 48.17 -22.56 -23.28
CA SER A 201 47.13 -21.52 -23.28
C SER A 201 47.05 -20.68 -21.98
N LEU A 202 47.41 -21.27 -20.83
CA LEU A 202 47.40 -20.62 -19.51
C LEU A 202 48.83 -20.44 -18.95
N CYS A 203 49.84 -20.33 -19.81
CA CYS A 203 51.24 -20.44 -19.38
C CYS A 203 51.81 -19.27 -18.57
N ASN A 204 51.05 -18.19 -18.34
CA ASN A 204 51.55 -16.96 -17.72
C ASN A 204 50.61 -16.33 -16.69
N PHE A 205 49.99 -17.16 -15.84
CA PHE A 205 49.22 -16.72 -14.66
C PHE A 205 49.91 -17.12 -13.35
N PRO A 206 51.05 -16.50 -12.98
CA PRO A 206 51.83 -16.90 -11.81
C PRO A 206 51.12 -16.61 -10.48
N GLN A 207 50.14 -15.69 -10.47
CA GLN A 207 49.36 -15.29 -9.29
C GLN A 207 48.01 -16.02 -9.19
N LEU A 208 47.71 -16.96 -10.10
CA LEU A 208 46.43 -17.65 -10.13
C LEU A 208 46.28 -18.57 -8.91
N THR A 209 45.37 -18.21 -8.02
CA THR A 209 45.05 -18.99 -6.82
C THR A 209 43.84 -19.88 -7.04
N SER A 210 42.89 -19.47 -7.89
CA SER A 210 41.68 -20.22 -8.16
C SER A 210 41.40 -20.29 -9.67
N PHE A 211 41.14 -21.50 -10.16
CA PHE A 211 40.73 -21.75 -11.54
C PHE A 211 39.44 -22.56 -11.57
N LYS A 212 38.41 -22.04 -12.24
CA LYS A 212 37.12 -22.72 -12.43
C LYS A 212 36.82 -22.82 -13.91
N ALA A 213 36.41 -23.98 -14.39
CA ALA A 213 36.01 -24.16 -15.79
C ALA A 213 35.03 -25.32 -15.95
N THR A 214 34.19 -25.26 -16.98
CA THR A 214 33.50 -26.47 -17.47
C THR A 214 34.35 -27.07 -18.59
N VAL A 215 34.77 -28.33 -18.45
CA VAL A 215 35.75 -28.96 -19.35
C VAL A 215 35.21 -30.26 -19.94
N ASN A 216 35.40 -30.47 -21.25
CA ASN A 216 35.00 -31.72 -21.89
C ASN A 216 36.05 -32.83 -21.74
N ASP A 217 37.34 -32.46 -21.79
CA ASP A 217 38.45 -33.37 -21.58
C ASP A 217 39.46 -32.75 -20.62
N ILE A 218 39.49 -33.31 -19.42
CA ILE A 218 40.35 -32.89 -18.35
C ILE A 218 41.84 -33.13 -18.65
N GLU A 219 42.20 -34.06 -19.55
CA GLU A 219 43.60 -34.29 -19.93
C GLU A 219 44.21 -33.06 -20.62
N THR A 220 43.39 -32.30 -21.36
CA THR A 220 43.83 -31.08 -22.05
C THR A 220 44.27 -29.99 -21.08
N VAL A 221 43.71 -29.97 -19.86
CA VAL A 221 44.09 -29.00 -18.81
C VAL A 221 45.55 -29.18 -18.38
N PHE A 222 46.09 -30.40 -18.39
CA PHE A 222 47.52 -30.63 -18.09
C PHE A 222 48.45 -29.98 -19.12
N ARG A 223 47.98 -29.79 -20.35
CA ARG A 223 48.75 -29.17 -21.43
C ARG A 223 48.63 -27.65 -21.43
N SER A 224 47.73 -27.07 -20.64
CA SER A 224 47.50 -25.63 -20.56
C SER A 224 48.71 -24.83 -20.07
N GLY A 225 49.68 -25.47 -19.41
CA GLY A 225 50.85 -24.80 -18.82
C GLY A 225 50.63 -24.29 -17.39
N LEU A 226 49.44 -24.49 -16.81
CA LEU A 226 49.20 -24.29 -15.37
C LEU A 226 50.10 -25.20 -14.54
N LYS A 227 50.75 -24.64 -13.50
CA LYS A 227 51.69 -25.38 -12.64
C LYS A 227 51.23 -25.51 -11.20
N LYS A 228 50.85 -24.42 -10.55
CA LYS A 228 50.35 -24.42 -9.18
C LYS A 228 49.09 -23.56 -9.12
N VAL A 229 48.03 -24.11 -8.52
CA VAL A 229 46.79 -23.41 -8.21
C VAL A 229 46.29 -23.92 -6.88
N ASP A 230 45.86 -23.03 -5.99
CA ASP A 230 45.42 -23.43 -4.64
C ASP A 230 44.00 -24.04 -4.67
N SER A 231 43.12 -23.56 -5.54
CA SER A 231 41.74 -24.03 -5.70
C SER A 231 41.41 -24.33 -7.18
N ILE A 232 40.92 -25.53 -7.48
CA ILE A 232 40.51 -25.94 -8.82
C ILE A 232 39.07 -26.46 -8.78
N SER A 233 38.25 -26.01 -9.72
CA SER A 233 36.83 -26.39 -9.81
C SER A 233 36.43 -26.75 -11.23
N PHE A 234 35.85 -27.94 -11.41
CA PHE A 234 35.34 -28.43 -12.69
C PHE A 234 33.88 -28.88 -12.61
N PRO A 235 32.93 -27.98 -12.29
CA PRO A 235 31.53 -28.37 -12.18
C PRO A 235 30.90 -28.54 -13.56
N TYR A 236 29.85 -29.36 -13.66
CA TYR A 236 29.07 -29.58 -14.88
C TYR A 236 29.90 -30.04 -16.10
N SER A 237 31.06 -30.65 -15.85
CA SER A 237 32.04 -31.05 -16.86
C SER A 237 31.76 -32.44 -17.46
N GLN A 238 30.63 -33.05 -17.09
CA GLN A 238 30.21 -34.38 -17.54
C GLN A 238 31.27 -35.47 -17.32
N LEU A 239 32.17 -35.27 -16.36
CA LEU A 239 33.29 -36.18 -16.10
C LEU A 239 32.79 -37.44 -15.41
N SER A 240 33.21 -38.61 -15.90
CA SER A 240 32.87 -39.90 -15.28
C SER A 240 34.06 -40.62 -14.66
N ASN A 241 35.27 -40.33 -15.12
CA ASN A 241 36.51 -40.85 -14.58
C ASN A 241 37.47 -39.70 -14.26
N PHE A 242 38.07 -39.73 -13.06
CA PHE A 242 38.97 -38.67 -12.59
C PHE A 242 39.90 -39.15 -11.47
N GLN A 243 41.22 -39.13 -11.70
CA GLN A 243 42.26 -39.58 -10.77
C GLN A 243 42.64 -38.50 -9.75
N ILE A 244 41.81 -38.29 -8.73
CA ILE A 244 41.92 -37.21 -7.74
C ILE A 244 43.35 -36.93 -7.28
N CYS A 245 44.07 -37.94 -6.77
CA CYS A 245 45.39 -37.72 -6.19
C CYS A 245 46.48 -37.45 -7.22
N PHE A 246 46.30 -37.84 -8.48
CA PHE A 246 47.18 -37.43 -9.57
C PHE A 246 47.04 -35.92 -9.83
N TYR A 247 45.81 -35.42 -9.95
CA TYR A 247 45.53 -33.99 -10.16
C TYR A 247 46.02 -33.12 -9.01
N VAL A 248 45.74 -33.55 -7.78
CA VAL A 248 46.22 -32.85 -6.58
C VAL A 248 47.74 -32.77 -6.57
N ALA A 249 48.44 -33.87 -6.86
CA ALA A 249 49.90 -33.88 -6.90
C ALA A 249 50.45 -33.00 -8.03
N PHE A 250 49.81 -33.01 -9.20
CA PHE A 250 50.24 -32.27 -10.38
C PHE A 250 50.15 -30.75 -10.16
N PHE A 251 48.97 -30.26 -9.74
CA PHE A 251 48.72 -28.82 -9.56
C PHE A 251 48.97 -28.33 -8.12
N LYS A 252 49.30 -29.23 -7.17
CA LYS A 252 49.50 -28.94 -5.74
C LYS A 252 48.31 -28.24 -5.10
N VAL A 253 47.12 -28.70 -5.44
CA VAL A 253 45.83 -28.11 -5.06
C VAL A 253 45.54 -28.34 -3.58
N MET A 254 44.95 -27.33 -2.93
CA MET A 254 44.41 -27.42 -1.57
C MET A 254 42.89 -27.61 -1.56
N GLU A 255 42.18 -27.07 -2.56
CA GLU A 255 40.73 -27.19 -2.70
C GLU A 255 40.35 -27.73 -4.09
N LEU A 256 39.65 -28.84 -4.13
CA LEU A 256 39.22 -29.46 -5.38
C LEU A 256 37.70 -29.61 -5.38
N ASN A 257 37.04 -29.00 -6.35
CA ASN A 257 35.59 -29.13 -6.55
C ASN A 257 35.29 -29.82 -7.87
N MET A 258 34.69 -30.99 -7.79
CA MET A 258 34.26 -31.84 -8.90
C MET A 258 32.74 -32.07 -8.85
N SER A 259 31.99 -31.16 -8.24
CA SER A 259 30.55 -31.29 -8.08
C SER A 259 29.81 -31.32 -9.42
N ASN A 260 28.59 -31.86 -9.44
CA ASN A 260 27.74 -31.88 -10.65
C ASN A 260 28.43 -32.54 -11.86
N ASN A 261 28.97 -33.74 -11.66
CA ASN A 261 29.57 -34.57 -12.70
C ASN A 261 28.92 -35.97 -12.68
N TYR A 262 29.49 -36.92 -13.41
CA TYR A 262 29.01 -38.31 -13.48
C TYR A 262 30.01 -39.28 -12.83
N ILE A 263 30.77 -38.83 -11.83
CA ILE A 263 31.83 -39.63 -11.19
C ILE A 263 31.18 -40.77 -10.40
N LYS A 264 31.57 -42.01 -10.72
CA LYS A 264 31.06 -43.22 -10.06
C LYS A 264 31.96 -43.75 -8.95
N TYR A 265 33.25 -43.44 -9.04
CA TYR A 265 34.29 -43.97 -8.15
C TYR A 265 35.30 -42.90 -7.79
N ILE A 266 35.70 -42.88 -6.52
CA ILE A 266 36.80 -42.04 -6.03
C ILE A 266 38.12 -42.72 -6.41
N GLU A 267 38.76 -42.30 -7.50
CA GLU A 267 40.05 -42.85 -7.92
C GLU A 267 41.22 -42.09 -7.27
N THR A 268 41.87 -42.72 -6.28
CA THR A 268 43.03 -42.15 -5.56
C THR A 268 44.39 -42.65 -6.07
N SER A 269 44.39 -43.44 -7.15
CA SER A 269 45.62 -44.05 -7.69
C SER A 269 46.58 -43.03 -8.33
N ASN A 270 47.84 -43.42 -8.50
CA ASN A 270 48.87 -42.69 -9.27
C ASN A 270 49.14 -41.25 -8.82
N GLY A 271 49.19 -40.97 -7.52
CA GLY A 271 49.53 -39.63 -7.05
C GLY A 271 49.52 -39.52 -5.54
N SER A 272 49.49 -38.29 -5.02
CA SER A 272 49.47 -38.01 -3.60
C SER A 272 48.51 -36.86 -3.30
N CYS A 273 47.54 -37.10 -2.41
CA CYS A 273 46.57 -36.10 -2.00
C CYS A 273 47.03 -35.22 -0.82
N ILE A 274 48.32 -35.23 -0.46
CA ILE A 274 48.83 -34.62 0.80
C ILE A 274 48.58 -33.10 0.95
N THR A 275 48.43 -32.37 -0.15
CA THR A 275 48.13 -30.93 -0.12
C THR A 275 46.65 -30.64 0.01
N LEU A 276 45.78 -31.60 -0.31
CA LEU A 276 44.34 -31.42 -0.34
C LEU A 276 43.79 -31.21 1.08
N ARG A 277 42.89 -30.25 1.21
CA ARG A 277 42.20 -29.85 2.44
C ARG A 277 40.69 -29.81 2.26
N ILE A 278 40.20 -29.37 1.10
CA ILE A 278 38.77 -29.34 0.78
C ILE A 278 38.54 -30.17 -0.47
N LEU A 279 37.60 -31.10 -0.40
CA LEU A 279 37.19 -31.92 -1.53
C LEU A 279 35.66 -31.93 -1.63
N ASP A 280 35.16 -31.40 -2.74
CA ASP A 280 33.74 -31.41 -3.07
C ASP A 280 33.48 -32.37 -4.23
N LEU A 281 32.75 -33.44 -3.95
CA LEU A 281 32.30 -34.48 -4.87
C LEU A 281 30.76 -34.58 -4.88
N SER A 282 30.07 -33.51 -4.46
CA SER A 282 28.60 -33.51 -4.40
C SER A 282 27.95 -33.62 -5.79
N PHE A 283 26.69 -34.04 -5.86
CA PHE A 283 25.95 -34.15 -7.13
C PHE A 283 26.71 -35.01 -8.16
N ASN A 284 27.09 -36.23 -7.77
CA ASN A 284 27.75 -37.22 -8.61
C ASN A 284 27.01 -38.57 -8.51
N GLU A 285 27.60 -39.64 -9.05
CA GLU A 285 27.01 -40.99 -9.07
C GLU A 285 27.78 -41.98 -8.19
N ILE A 286 28.42 -41.51 -7.12
CA ILE A 286 29.27 -42.36 -6.26
C ILE A 286 28.39 -43.33 -5.48
N GLN A 287 28.66 -44.63 -5.59
CA GLN A 287 27.85 -45.67 -4.94
C GLN A 287 28.48 -46.25 -3.67
N LYS A 288 29.81 -46.18 -3.56
CA LYS A 288 30.56 -46.78 -2.46
C LYS A 288 31.84 -46.00 -2.18
N VAL A 289 32.11 -45.80 -0.90
CA VAL A 289 33.37 -45.26 -0.40
C VAL A 289 34.05 -46.33 0.46
N SER A 290 35.32 -46.60 0.17
CA SER A 290 36.13 -47.61 0.85
C SER A 290 37.17 -46.97 1.77
N PHE A 291 37.59 -47.72 2.80
CA PHE A 291 38.60 -47.27 3.75
C PHE A 291 39.90 -46.84 3.07
N LYS A 292 40.35 -47.58 2.04
CA LYS A 292 41.58 -47.26 1.30
C LYS A 292 41.52 -45.88 0.66
N GLN A 293 40.38 -45.52 0.06
CA GLN A 293 40.18 -44.18 -0.51
C GLN A 293 40.24 -43.10 0.57
N MET A 294 39.63 -43.35 1.72
CA MET A 294 39.68 -42.42 2.86
C MET A 294 41.08 -42.30 3.46
N GLU A 295 41.84 -43.40 3.52
CA GLU A 295 43.24 -43.42 3.94
C GLU A 295 44.14 -42.57 3.03
N ASP A 296 43.92 -42.66 1.71
CA ASP A 296 44.63 -41.82 0.74
C ASP A 296 44.26 -40.33 0.88
N LEU A 297 43.03 -40.03 1.33
CA LEU A 297 42.48 -38.69 1.56
C LEU A 297 42.65 -38.17 3.00
N LYS A 298 43.54 -38.77 3.80
CA LYS A 298 43.67 -38.49 5.25
C LYS A 298 43.93 -37.03 5.66
N THR A 299 44.44 -36.19 4.75
CA THR A 299 44.72 -34.76 5.01
C THR A 299 43.54 -33.84 4.74
N VAL A 300 42.46 -34.36 4.13
CA VAL A 300 41.24 -33.60 3.86
C VAL A 300 40.59 -33.21 5.19
N MET A 301 40.24 -31.93 5.31
CA MET A 301 39.58 -31.32 6.47
C MET A 301 38.07 -31.17 6.22
N ASP A 302 37.65 -30.90 4.99
CA ASP A 302 36.25 -30.80 4.61
C ASP A 302 35.98 -31.67 3.38
N LEU A 303 35.09 -32.65 3.54
CA LEU A 303 34.71 -33.60 2.50
C LEU A 303 33.21 -33.54 2.28
N ASN A 304 32.82 -33.11 1.07
CA ASN A 304 31.44 -33.11 0.64
C ASN A 304 31.17 -34.26 -0.36
N LEU A 305 30.29 -35.17 0.04
CA LEU A 305 29.79 -36.32 -0.72
C LEU A 305 28.27 -36.27 -0.90
N SER A 306 27.63 -35.12 -0.63
CA SER A 306 26.16 -35.01 -0.66
C SER A 306 25.59 -35.22 -2.06
N TYR A 307 24.32 -35.62 -2.18
CA TYR A 307 23.65 -35.83 -3.47
C TYR A 307 24.42 -36.83 -4.35
N ASN A 308 24.73 -38.00 -3.79
CA ASN A 308 25.31 -39.14 -4.50
C ASN A 308 24.38 -40.37 -4.33
N GLN A 309 24.89 -41.57 -4.62
CA GLN A 309 24.14 -42.83 -4.51
C GLN A 309 24.79 -43.78 -3.49
N ILE A 310 25.41 -43.22 -2.44
CA ILE A 310 26.29 -43.98 -1.54
C ILE A 310 25.45 -44.89 -0.66
N LYS A 311 25.60 -46.21 -0.85
CA LYS A 311 24.98 -47.26 -0.03
C LYS A 311 25.92 -47.80 1.04
N VAL A 312 27.22 -47.71 0.80
CA VAL A 312 28.27 -48.24 1.67
C VAL A 312 29.34 -47.18 1.87
N LEU A 313 29.37 -46.60 3.07
CA LEU A 313 30.32 -45.60 3.51
C LEU A 313 31.30 -46.21 4.53
N ASN A 314 32.39 -46.80 4.06
CA ASN A 314 33.42 -47.37 4.93
C ASN A 314 34.53 -46.35 5.17
N VAL A 315 34.41 -45.57 6.25
CA VAL A 315 35.39 -44.50 6.55
C VAL A 315 36.60 -45.00 7.32
N CYS A 316 36.39 -45.91 8.25
CA CYS A 316 37.43 -46.45 9.13
C CYS A 316 37.60 -47.96 8.93
N SER A 317 38.81 -48.46 9.23
CA SER A 317 39.10 -49.90 9.24
C SER A 317 38.46 -50.56 10.47
N TYR A 318 37.94 -51.77 10.30
CA TYR A 318 37.45 -52.61 11.39
C TYR A 318 38.59 -53.30 12.16
N ASP A 319 39.77 -53.40 11.56
CA ASP A 319 40.94 -54.04 12.17
C ASP A 319 41.74 -53.01 12.98
N ASN A 320 41.84 -53.24 14.30
CA ASN A 320 42.56 -52.40 15.28
C ASN A 320 44.09 -52.21 15.01
N SER A 321 44.61 -52.69 13.87
CA SER A 321 46.05 -52.78 13.59
C SER A 321 46.65 -51.58 12.83
N SER A 322 45.83 -50.65 12.33
CA SER A 322 46.31 -49.42 11.67
C SER A 322 45.54 -48.17 12.12
N TYR A 323 46.08 -47.46 13.11
CA TYR A 323 45.59 -46.14 13.50
C TYR A 323 46.02 -45.10 12.46
N VAL A 324 45.30 -45.02 11.35
CA VAL A 324 45.45 -43.91 10.41
C VAL A 324 44.76 -42.69 11.02
N LYS A 325 45.55 -41.69 11.40
CA LYS A 325 45.02 -40.40 11.87
C LYS A 325 44.46 -39.63 10.67
N MET A 326 43.17 -39.31 10.72
CA MET A 326 42.48 -38.46 9.74
C MET A 326 42.36 -37.03 10.29
N ASP A 327 42.55 -36.03 9.43
CA ASP A 327 42.45 -34.60 9.78
C ASP A 327 41.04 -34.03 9.54
N LEU A 328 40.07 -34.88 9.15
CA LEU A 328 38.72 -34.48 8.80
C LEU A 328 38.00 -33.77 9.95
N LEU A 329 37.49 -32.57 9.67
CA LEU A 329 36.73 -31.71 10.57
C LEU A 329 35.23 -31.68 10.19
N SER A 330 34.92 -31.80 8.90
CA SER A 330 33.57 -31.77 8.35
C SER A 330 33.41 -32.90 7.33
N LEU A 331 32.34 -33.68 7.51
CA LEU A 331 31.90 -34.70 6.56
C LEU A 331 30.43 -34.48 6.24
N ASN A 332 30.14 -34.16 4.98
CA ASN A 332 28.79 -34.13 4.47
C ASN A 332 28.55 -35.34 3.58
N ALA A 333 27.65 -36.24 3.99
CA ALA A 333 27.17 -37.37 3.22
C ALA A 333 25.64 -37.39 3.16
N SER A 334 25.01 -36.21 3.18
CA SER A 334 23.56 -36.07 3.07
C SER A 334 23.03 -36.42 1.68
N SER A 335 21.72 -36.62 1.54
CA SER A 335 21.08 -36.92 0.24
C SER A 335 21.77 -38.09 -0.48
N ASN A 336 21.85 -39.24 0.20
CA ASN A 336 22.49 -40.47 -0.26
C ASN A 336 21.59 -41.68 0.05
N ASP A 337 22.07 -42.89 -0.25
CA ASP A 337 21.31 -44.14 -0.08
C ASP A 337 21.71 -44.92 1.19
N LEU A 338 22.18 -44.25 2.25
CA LEU A 338 22.59 -44.93 3.48
C LEU A 338 21.38 -45.47 4.23
N THR A 339 21.44 -46.74 4.65
CA THR A 339 20.32 -47.42 5.32
C THR A 339 20.57 -47.74 6.79
N ARG A 340 21.85 -47.83 7.19
CA ARG A 340 22.26 -48.13 8.57
C ARG A 340 23.63 -47.53 8.87
N LEU A 341 23.87 -47.24 10.14
CA LEU A 341 25.20 -46.88 10.65
C LEU A 341 25.78 -48.06 11.43
N ARG A 342 26.97 -48.51 11.01
CA ARG A 342 27.61 -49.70 11.60
C ARG A 342 28.46 -49.35 12.81
N GLN A 343 28.68 -50.34 13.67
CA GLN A 343 29.58 -50.22 14.82
C GLN A 343 30.96 -49.67 14.39
N ARG A 344 31.44 -48.64 15.11
CA ARG A 344 32.75 -47.98 14.91
C ARG A 344 33.00 -47.42 13.51
N GLN A 345 31.95 -47.16 12.73
CA GLN A 345 32.07 -46.66 11.35
C GLN A 345 32.91 -45.38 11.22
N PHE A 346 32.91 -44.53 12.25
CA PHE A 346 33.62 -43.26 12.28
C PHE A 346 34.77 -43.19 13.30
N ALA A 347 35.21 -44.32 13.87
CA ALA A 347 36.10 -44.34 15.04
C ALA A 347 37.50 -43.74 14.86
N CYS A 348 37.96 -43.62 13.61
CA CYS A 348 39.22 -42.99 13.24
C CYS A 348 39.12 -41.45 13.08
N LEU A 349 37.91 -40.88 13.05
CA LEU A 349 37.65 -39.46 12.79
C LEU A 349 37.61 -38.61 14.07
N LYS A 350 38.67 -38.69 14.89
CA LYS A 350 38.69 -38.06 16.22
C LYS A 350 38.55 -36.54 16.23
N ASN A 351 38.90 -35.87 15.13
CA ASN A 351 38.85 -34.42 15.01
C ASN A 351 37.54 -33.91 14.39
N LEU A 352 36.63 -34.82 14.00
CA LEU A 352 35.40 -34.45 13.30
C LEU A 352 34.53 -33.60 14.22
N ARG A 353 34.11 -32.44 13.71
CA ARG A 353 33.23 -31.48 14.40
C ARG A 353 31.83 -31.46 13.80
N LYS A 354 31.71 -31.69 12.49
CA LYS A 354 30.42 -31.67 11.78
C LYS A 354 30.24 -32.95 10.99
N LEU A 355 29.12 -33.63 11.25
CA LEU A 355 28.70 -34.80 10.50
C LEU A 355 27.28 -34.56 10.00
N ASN A 356 27.13 -34.49 8.68
CA ASN A 356 25.82 -34.36 8.05
C ASN A 356 25.46 -35.65 7.30
N LEU A 357 24.33 -36.24 7.69
CA LEU A 357 23.75 -37.48 7.17
C LEU A 357 22.26 -37.28 6.84
N ASP A 358 21.80 -36.05 6.66
CA ASP A 358 20.40 -35.74 6.34
C ASP A 358 19.93 -36.38 5.02
N HIS A 359 18.62 -36.51 4.82
CA HIS A 359 18.01 -37.05 3.59
C HIS A 359 18.63 -38.38 3.13
N ASN A 360 18.83 -39.30 4.06
CA ASN A 360 19.20 -40.69 3.77
C ASN A 360 18.04 -41.63 4.13
N TYR A 361 18.27 -42.94 4.14
CA TYR A 361 17.28 -43.95 4.52
C TYR A 361 17.66 -44.68 5.81
N ILE A 362 18.38 -43.99 6.71
CA ILE A 362 18.92 -44.59 7.94
C ILE A 362 17.77 -44.93 8.87
N HIS A 363 17.59 -46.22 9.16
CA HIS A 363 16.59 -46.73 10.11
C HIS A 363 17.21 -47.55 11.24
N THR A 364 18.53 -47.78 11.22
CA THR A 364 19.24 -48.55 12.25
C THR A 364 20.59 -47.90 12.55
N ILE A 365 20.81 -47.61 13.83
CA ILE A 365 22.11 -47.23 14.38
C ILE A 365 22.60 -48.43 15.22
N GLU A 366 23.69 -49.06 14.80
CA GLU A 366 24.28 -50.15 15.58
C GLU A 366 25.00 -49.59 16.81
N ASN A 367 25.06 -50.38 17.89
CA ASN A 367 25.75 -49.98 19.13
C ASN A 367 27.18 -49.46 18.82
N CYS A 368 27.50 -48.28 19.35
CA CYS A 368 28.82 -47.66 19.22
C CYS A 368 29.15 -47.26 17.75
N ALA A 369 28.14 -46.95 16.94
CA ALA A 369 28.33 -46.44 15.57
C ALA A 369 29.14 -45.13 15.52
N PHE A 370 28.88 -44.21 16.45
CA PHE A 370 29.58 -42.91 16.57
C PHE A 370 30.79 -42.93 17.51
N CYS A 371 31.17 -44.08 18.06
CA CYS A 371 32.34 -44.17 18.92
C CYS A 371 33.59 -43.61 18.24
N GLY A 372 34.39 -42.84 18.98
CA GLY A 372 35.59 -42.16 18.48
C GLY A 372 35.35 -40.74 17.96
N LEU A 373 34.10 -40.30 17.82
CA LEU A 373 33.73 -38.92 17.49
C LEU A 373 33.77 -37.98 18.71
N GLU A 374 34.92 -37.97 19.39
CA GLU A 374 35.12 -37.30 20.67
C GLU A 374 35.04 -35.76 20.59
N ASN A 375 35.05 -35.14 19.41
CA ASN A 375 34.99 -33.68 19.22
C ASN A 375 33.79 -33.24 18.37
N LEU A 376 32.80 -34.12 18.17
CA LEU A 376 31.65 -33.80 17.33
C LEU A 376 30.79 -32.72 18.00
N GLU A 377 30.52 -31.64 17.27
CA GLU A 377 29.73 -30.51 17.73
C GLU A 377 28.34 -30.48 17.05
N VAL A 378 28.24 -30.92 15.79
CA VAL A 378 27.00 -30.89 15.00
C VAL A 378 26.78 -32.25 14.36
N LEU A 379 25.60 -32.83 14.63
CA LEU A 379 25.11 -34.05 14.01
C LEU A 379 23.74 -33.78 13.38
N ASN A 380 23.65 -33.93 12.06
CA ASN A 380 22.40 -33.82 11.34
C ASN A 380 21.99 -35.18 10.76
N LEU A 381 20.82 -35.67 11.18
CA LEU A 381 20.18 -36.91 10.77
C LEU A 381 18.75 -36.64 10.28
N GLU A 382 18.42 -35.39 9.92
CA GLU A 382 17.11 -34.99 9.43
C GLU A 382 16.67 -35.79 8.20
N TYR A 383 15.35 -35.98 8.00
CA TYR A 383 14.79 -36.69 6.84
C TYR A 383 15.39 -38.09 6.63
N ASN A 384 15.54 -38.85 7.72
CA ASN A 384 15.90 -40.27 7.66
C ASN A 384 14.66 -41.15 7.95
N LYS A 385 14.87 -42.39 8.40
CA LYS A 385 13.81 -43.37 8.67
C LYS A 385 13.95 -44.00 10.05
N MET A 386 14.43 -43.22 11.03
CA MET A 386 14.65 -43.70 12.38
C MET A 386 13.34 -43.77 13.16
N HIS A 387 12.94 -44.97 13.60
CA HIS A 387 11.70 -45.15 14.37
C HIS A 387 11.91 -45.18 15.89
N GLU A 388 13.11 -45.47 16.34
CA GLU A 388 13.46 -45.58 17.76
C GLU A 388 14.84 -44.97 18.01
N ILE A 389 15.04 -44.47 19.24
CA ILE A 389 16.34 -44.04 19.74
C ILE A 389 16.57 -44.71 21.10
N GLY A 390 17.62 -45.53 21.18
CA GLY A 390 18.07 -46.22 22.39
C GLY A 390 19.07 -45.40 23.23
N ASP A 391 19.40 -45.93 24.40
CA ASP A 391 20.35 -45.35 25.37
C ASP A 391 21.81 -45.30 24.89
N ASP A 392 22.18 -46.19 23.97
CA ASP A 392 23.53 -46.34 23.42
C ASP A 392 23.74 -45.63 22.06
N ASP A 393 22.67 -45.12 21.41
CA ASP A 393 22.74 -44.61 20.03
C ASP A 393 23.62 -43.36 19.89
N PHE A 394 23.58 -42.46 20.88
CA PHE A 394 24.38 -41.22 20.91
C PHE A 394 25.49 -41.24 21.98
N LYS A 395 25.87 -42.43 22.42
CA LYS A 395 26.87 -42.62 23.48
C LYS A 395 28.21 -41.98 23.15
N ASN A 396 28.85 -41.39 24.15
CA ASN A 396 30.15 -40.70 24.08
C ASN A 396 30.22 -39.40 23.25
N LEU A 397 29.09 -38.85 22.80
CA LEU A 397 29.05 -37.57 22.07
C LEU A 397 29.05 -36.36 23.04
N PHE A 398 30.03 -36.31 23.94
CA PHE A 398 30.09 -35.37 25.07
C PHE A 398 30.15 -33.89 24.68
N TRP A 399 30.61 -33.58 23.48
CA TRP A 399 30.79 -32.21 22.97
C TRP A 399 29.73 -31.79 21.95
N LEU A 400 28.73 -32.65 21.71
CA LEU A 400 27.67 -32.36 20.77
C LEU A 400 26.86 -31.16 21.26
N LYS A 401 26.75 -30.15 20.40
CA LYS A 401 25.98 -28.93 20.65
C LYS A 401 24.67 -28.91 19.89
N GLN A 402 24.63 -29.51 18.71
CA GLN A 402 23.46 -29.50 17.83
C GLN A 402 23.15 -30.91 17.36
N LEU A 403 21.92 -31.36 17.63
CA LEU A 403 21.38 -32.64 17.16
C LEU A 403 20.07 -32.41 16.42
N ASN A 404 20.07 -32.65 15.12
CA ASN A 404 18.87 -32.55 14.29
C ASN A 404 18.39 -33.94 13.87
N LEU A 405 17.18 -34.29 14.32
CA LEU A 405 16.47 -35.54 14.05
C LEU A 405 15.06 -35.27 13.49
N LYS A 406 14.80 -34.07 12.98
CA LYS A 406 13.50 -33.71 12.38
C LYS A 406 13.18 -34.65 11.21
N GLU A 407 11.89 -34.91 10.97
CA GLU A 407 11.40 -35.75 9.87
C GLU A 407 11.89 -37.21 9.89
N ASN A 408 12.08 -37.79 11.07
CA ASN A 408 12.37 -39.23 11.26
C ASN A 408 11.16 -40.08 11.69
N GLU A 409 10.05 -39.48 12.13
CA GLU A 409 8.85 -40.20 12.61
C GLU A 409 9.16 -41.18 13.76
N LEU A 410 9.70 -40.65 14.86
CA LEU A 410 10.06 -41.42 16.06
C LEU A 410 8.80 -41.94 16.78
N ASN A 411 8.77 -43.24 17.08
CA ASN A 411 7.72 -43.87 17.90
C ASN A 411 8.16 -44.03 19.36
N GLU A 412 9.44 -44.37 19.57
CA GLU A 412 9.99 -44.65 20.90
C GLU A 412 11.30 -43.88 21.11
N LEU A 413 11.47 -43.29 22.29
CA LEU A 413 12.68 -42.58 22.71
C LEU A 413 13.02 -43.01 24.13
N ASP A 414 14.17 -43.65 24.30
CA ASP A 414 14.61 -44.15 25.60
C ASP A 414 14.88 -43.00 26.59
N TYR A 415 14.60 -43.25 27.88
CA TYR A 415 14.82 -42.29 28.97
C TYR A 415 16.28 -41.81 29.08
N TRP A 416 17.25 -42.68 28.75
CA TRP A 416 18.69 -42.42 28.82
C TRP A 416 19.33 -42.05 27.47
N ALA A 417 18.52 -41.89 26.40
CA ALA A 417 19.00 -41.62 25.04
C ALA A 417 20.03 -40.48 24.92
N PHE A 418 19.89 -39.44 25.75
CA PHE A 418 20.72 -38.24 25.70
C PHE A 418 21.63 -38.03 26.92
N GLN A 419 21.85 -39.08 27.74
CA GLN A 419 22.60 -38.96 29.00
C GLN A 419 24.03 -38.42 28.85
N ASP A 420 24.68 -38.74 27.72
CA ASP A 420 26.07 -38.35 27.43
C ASP A 420 26.17 -37.00 26.69
N LEU A 421 25.06 -36.38 26.29
CA LEU A 421 25.05 -35.15 25.49
C LEU A 421 25.20 -33.88 26.37
N LEU A 422 26.26 -33.85 27.17
CA LEU A 422 26.46 -32.88 28.26
C LEU A 422 26.66 -31.43 27.82
N GLN A 423 26.79 -31.15 26.52
CA GLN A 423 26.98 -29.81 25.95
C GLN A 423 25.87 -29.45 24.95
N LEU A 424 24.78 -30.22 24.90
CA LEU A 424 23.75 -30.03 23.89
C LEU A 424 23.01 -28.71 24.10
N GLU A 425 23.05 -27.85 23.08
CA GLU A 425 22.42 -26.54 23.07
C GLU A 425 21.16 -26.53 22.20
N GLU A 426 21.12 -27.35 21.14
CA GLU A 426 20.02 -27.37 20.17
C GLU A 426 19.59 -28.81 19.86
N ILE A 427 18.29 -29.07 19.99
CA ILE A 427 17.69 -30.36 19.61
C ILE A 427 16.40 -30.15 18.82
N SER A 428 16.28 -30.90 17.72
CA SER A 428 15.09 -30.92 16.87
C SER A 428 14.61 -32.36 16.69
N LEU A 429 13.34 -32.64 17.00
CA LEU A 429 12.76 -33.99 16.97
C LEU A 429 11.43 -34.00 16.22
N THR A 430 11.12 -35.10 15.54
CA THR A 430 9.80 -35.37 14.98
C THR A 430 9.30 -36.73 15.45
N PHE A 431 8.17 -36.72 16.14
CA PHE A 431 7.47 -37.91 16.61
C PHE A 431 6.38 -38.31 15.62
N ALA A 432 6.20 -39.61 15.41
CA ALA A 432 5.16 -40.15 14.54
C ALA A 432 3.75 -39.99 15.11
N ASP A 433 3.62 -39.98 16.44
CA ASP A 433 2.36 -39.88 17.19
C ASP A 433 2.42 -38.68 18.17
N ASP A 434 1.53 -38.66 19.17
CA ASP A 434 1.47 -37.64 20.22
C ASP A 434 2.75 -37.61 21.08
N VAL A 435 3.18 -36.42 21.48
CA VAL A 435 4.25 -36.23 22.48
C VAL A 435 3.59 -36.09 23.86
N LYS A 436 3.72 -37.11 24.71
CA LYS A 436 3.06 -37.15 26.02
C LYS A 436 3.98 -36.88 27.20
N GLU A 437 5.24 -37.29 27.08
CA GLU A 437 6.25 -37.19 28.13
C GLU A 437 7.57 -36.73 27.54
N MET A 438 8.27 -35.87 28.26
CA MET A 438 9.57 -35.31 27.88
C MET A 438 10.66 -35.65 28.89
N SER A 439 10.52 -36.79 29.54
CA SER A 439 11.41 -37.28 30.60
C SER A 439 12.87 -37.42 30.16
N TRP A 440 13.11 -37.63 28.85
CA TRP A 440 14.42 -37.63 28.18
C TRP A 440 15.17 -36.29 28.24
N THR A 441 14.49 -35.17 28.52
CA THR A 441 15.13 -33.85 28.64
C THR A 441 16.01 -33.70 29.88
N ARG A 442 15.83 -34.55 30.90
CA ARG A 442 16.46 -34.41 32.22
C ARG A 442 17.97 -34.20 32.19
N TYR A 443 18.66 -34.86 31.26
CA TYR A 443 20.13 -34.80 31.17
C TYR A 443 20.65 -33.59 30.39
N ILE A 444 19.82 -33.02 29.50
CA ILE A 444 20.19 -31.90 28.63
C ILE A 444 19.54 -30.57 29.05
N ALA A 445 18.66 -30.60 30.05
CA ALA A 445 17.82 -29.45 30.42
C ALA A 445 18.60 -28.18 30.81
N ASN A 446 19.77 -28.35 31.43
CA ASN A 446 20.59 -27.24 31.90
C ASN A 446 21.44 -26.58 30.80
N THR A 447 21.59 -27.21 29.64
CA THR A 447 22.39 -26.70 28.52
C THR A 447 21.55 -26.29 27.32
N LEU A 448 20.34 -26.85 27.21
CA LEU A 448 19.47 -26.65 26.06
C LEU A 448 18.98 -25.21 25.94
N LYS A 449 19.28 -24.58 24.80
CA LYS A 449 18.87 -23.22 24.42
C LYS A 449 17.79 -23.22 23.34
N LYS A 450 17.79 -24.20 22.45
CA LYS A 450 16.80 -24.33 21.37
C LYS A 450 16.17 -25.72 21.35
N LEU A 451 14.84 -25.72 21.34
CA LEU A 451 14.04 -26.94 21.26
C LEU A 451 13.04 -26.80 20.11
N SER A 452 13.09 -27.73 19.17
CA SER A 452 12.10 -27.87 18.10
C SER A 452 11.44 -29.24 18.20
N LEU A 453 10.12 -29.28 18.36
CA LEU A 453 9.34 -30.51 18.44
C LEU A 453 8.24 -30.48 17.40
N LYS A 454 8.18 -31.56 16.62
CA LYS A 454 7.06 -31.84 15.71
C LYS A 454 6.39 -33.14 16.14
N ALA A 455 5.06 -33.12 16.28
CA ALA A 455 4.25 -34.31 16.44
C ALA A 455 3.37 -34.47 15.21
N ASN A 456 3.50 -35.60 14.52
CA ASN A 456 2.58 -35.97 13.43
C ASN A 456 1.25 -36.53 13.97
N GLY A 457 1.19 -36.85 15.27
CA GLY A 457 -0.05 -37.12 15.99
C GLY A 457 -0.92 -35.88 16.18
N ASN A 458 -1.90 -35.99 17.08
CA ASN A 458 -2.88 -34.93 17.32
C ASN A 458 -2.42 -33.90 18.33
N TYR A 459 -1.55 -34.25 19.30
CA TYR A 459 -1.14 -33.27 20.30
C TYR A 459 0.29 -33.40 20.86
N VAL A 460 0.79 -32.25 21.33
CA VAL A 460 1.99 -32.12 22.16
C VAL A 460 1.58 -31.70 23.57
N MET A 461 1.84 -32.56 24.55
CA MET A 461 1.61 -32.29 25.97
C MET A 461 2.94 -31.98 26.66
N LEU A 462 3.05 -30.76 27.18
CA LEU A 462 4.20 -30.28 27.92
C LEU A 462 3.91 -30.41 29.41
N ALA A 463 4.37 -31.50 30.02
CA ALA A 463 4.25 -31.70 31.46
C ALA A 463 5.19 -30.75 32.22
N SER A 464 4.66 -30.07 33.23
CA SER A 464 5.36 -29.08 34.07
C SER A 464 6.59 -29.68 34.75
N SER A 465 6.53 -30.93 35.18
CA SER A 465 7.68 -31.67 35.73
C SER A 465 8.87 -31.77 34.78
N ASP A 466 8.58 -31.83 33.48
CA ASP A 466 9.59 -32.01 32.44
C ASP A 466 10.12 -30.66 31.98
N VAL A 467 9.24 -29.68 31.78
CA VAL A 467 9.65 -28.36 31.29
C VAL A 467 10.25 -27.47 32.36
N THR A 468 9.96 -27.69 33.66
CA THR A 468 10.48 -26.84 34.77
C THR A 468 12.00 -26.79 34.85
N GLN A 469 12.67 -27.79 34.27
CA GLN A 469 14.12 -27.91 34.22
C GLN A 469 14.74 -27.13 33.06
N LEU A 470 13.97 -26.77 32.02
CA LEU A 470 14.42 -26.11 30.78
C LEU A 470 14.63 -24.59 30.96
N GLN A 471 15.41 -24.19 31.96
CA GLN A 471 15.53 -22.78 32.35
C GLN A 471 16.42 -21.93 31.42
N GLN A 472 17.22 -22.57 30.56
CA GLN A 472 18.10 -21.88 29.60
C GLN A 472 17.46 -21.69 28.22
N LEU A 473 16.23 -22.15 28.02
CA LEU A 473 15.59 -22.14 26.70
C LEU A 473 15.30 -20.71 26.22
N GLU A 474 15.82 -20.37 25.05
CA GLU A 474 15.68 -19.06 24.38
C GLU A 474 14.83 -19.16 23.10
N TYR A 475 14.79 -20.34 22.49
CA TYR A 475 14.01 -20.65 21.28
C TYR A 475 13.15 -21.89 21.50
N LEU A 476 11.87 -21.79 21.16
CA LEU A 476 10.94 -22.91 21.18
C LEU A 476 10.13 -22.94 19.88
N GLU A 477 10.19 -24.07 19.19
CA GLU A 477 9.36 -24.38 18.04
C GLU A 477 8.54 -25.62 18.32
N LEU A 478 7.23 -25.51 18.11
CA LEU A 478 6.27 -26.59 18.32
C LEU A 478 5.39 -26.71 17.08
N GLU A 479 5.32 -27.91 16.51
CA GLU A 479 4.50 -28.23 15.34
C GLU A 479 3.57 -29.42 15.66
N ALA A 480 2.28 -29.15 15.88
CA ALA A 480 1.25 -30.16 16.19
C ALA A 480 -0.15 -29.56 16.07
N ASP A 481 -1.17 -30.39 15.90
CA ASP A 481 -2.57 -29.95 15.77
C ASP A 481 -3.11 -29.30 17.07
N MET A 482 -2.84 -29.89 18.23
CA MET A 482 -3.17 -29.33 19.55
C MET A 482 -1.93 -29.30 20.44
N MET A 483 -1.78 -28.28 21.28
CA MET A 483 -0.78 -28.33 22.35
C MET A 483 -1.35 -27.90 23.69
N SER A 484 -0.88 -28.58 24.73
CA SER A 484 -1.34 -28.36 26.08
C SER A 484 -0.17 -28.31 27.07
N ILE A 485 -0.24 -27.36 27.99
CA ILE A 485 0.61 -27.30 29.18
C ILE A 485 -0.24 -27.67 30.38
N ASP A 486 0.21 -28.63 31.19
CA ASP A 486 -0.57 -29.17 32.30
C ASP A 486 -0.70 -28.21 33.50
N ASP A 487 0.37 -27.51 33.85
CA ASP A 487 0.44 -26.50 34.91
C ASP A 487 1.12 -25.22 34.41
N CYS A 488 0.30 -24.20 34.12
CA CYS A 488 0.76 -22.88 33.70
C CYS A 488 1.13 -21.95 34.88
N PHE A 489 0.99 -22.38 36.14
CA PHE A 489 1.48 -21.62 37.29
C PHE A 489 3.00 -21.75 37.44
N SER A 490 3.54 -22.94 37.19
CA SER A 490 4.96 -23.27 37.31
C SER A 490 5.71 -23.04 35.99
N PHE A 491 5.50 -21.89 35.34
CA PHE A 491 5.97 -21.64 33.97
C PHE A 491 7.49 -21.35 33.89
N PRO A 492 8.29 -22.21 33.22
CA PRO A 492 9.76 -22.10 33.23
C PRO A 492 10.35 -21.28 32.09
N PHE A 493 9.55 -21.01 31.05
CA PHE A 493 10.02 -20.42 29.79
C PHE A 493 10.20 -18.90 29.83
N SER A 494 10.66 -18.38 30.96
CA SER A 494 10.89 -16.96 31.17
C SER A 494 11.98 -16.37 30.26
N ARG A 495 12.86 -17.18 29.67
CA ARG A 495 13.96 -16.72 28.80
C ARG A 495 13.65 -16.78 27.31
N ILE A 496 12.53 -17.36 26.92
CA ILE A 496 12.19 -17.51 25.50
C ILE A 496 12.07 -16.14 24.85
N ARG A 497 12.83 -15.96 23.78
CA ARG A 497 12.85 -14.78 22.90
C ARG A 497 12.14 -15.06 21.59
N GLU A 498 12.23 -16.29 21.10
CA GLU A 498 11.61 -16.69 19.85
C GLU A 498 10.68 -17.89 20.08
N LEU A 499 9.42 -17.71 19.69
CA LEU A 499 8.38 -18.73 19.77
C LEU A 499 7.81 -18.98 18.38
N ARG A 500 7.85 -20.24 17.93
CA ARG A 500 7.27 -20.69 16.68
C ARG A 500 6.21 -21.75 16.94
N LEU A 501 4.99 -21.50 16.48
CA LEU A 501 3.86 -22.42 16.59
C LEU A 501 3.36 -22.71 15.17
N SER A 502 3.46 -23.97 14.75
CA SER A 502 3.15 -24.39 13.39
C SER A 502 2.10 -25.50 13.38
N ASN A 503 1.25 -25.50 12.36
CA ASN A 503 0.16 -26.47 12.17
C ASN A 503 -0.80 -26.56 13.37
N THR A 504 -0.88 -25.53 14.22
CA THR A 504 -1.60 -25.58 15.49
C THR A 504 -2.99 -24.98 15.41
N CYS A 505 -3.97 -25.69 15.97
CA CYS A 505 -5.36 -25.26 16.08
C CYS A 505 -5.73 -24.78 17.49
N GLU A 506 -5.09 -25.33 18.53
CA GLU A 506 -5.40 -25.03 19.93
C GLU A 506 -4.14 -25.04 20.82
N PHE A 507 -3.97 -24.01 21.67
CA PHE A 507 -2.88 -23.92 22.64
C PHE A 507 -3.46 -23.58 24.02
N MET A 508 -3.52 -24.57 24.91
CA MET A 508 -4.26 -24.49 26.18
C MET A 508 -3.40 -24.75 27.41
N CYS A 509 -3.74 -24.08 28.49
CA CYS A 509 -3.46 -24.59 29.83
C CYS A 509 -4.58 -25.56 30.23
N LEU A 510 -4.29 -26.67 30.91
CA LEU A 510 -5.35 -27.52 31.49
C LEU A 510 -6.16 -26.78 32.57
N ASP A 511 -5.67 -25.64 33.06
CA ASP A 511 -6.46 -24.66 33.81
C ASP A 511 -7.21 -23.71 32.86
N PRO A 512 -8.57 -23.74 32.84
CA PRO A 512 -9.38 -22.97 31.90
C PRO A 512 -9.35 -21.44 32.12
N MET A 513 -8.71 -20.93 33.19
CA MET A 513 -8.63 -19.49 33.46
C MET A 513 -7.36 -18.80 32.93
N VAL A 514 -6.37 -19.55 32.44
CA VAL A 514 -5.07 -19.00 32.01
C VAL A 514 -4.81 -19.32 30.54
N GLN A 515 -4.54 -18.28 29.75
CA GLN A 515 -4.13 -18.48 28.36
C GLN A 515 -2.61 -18.70 28.29
N ALA A 516 -2.19 -19.80 27.66
CA ALA A 516 -0.80 -20.24 27.66
C ALA A 516 0.15 -19.22 27.00
N LEU A 517 -0.28 -18.53 25.95
CA LEU A 517 0.50 -17.48 25.28
C LEU A 517 0.84 -16.29 26.20
N GLU A 518 -0.03 -15.94 27.16
CA GLU A 518 0.20 -14.80 28.06
C GLU A 518 1.41 -14.98 28.98
N LYS A 519 1.90 -16.22 29.13
CA LYS A 519 3.06 -16.54 29.97
C LYS A 519 4.39 -16.25 29.30
N PHE A 520 4.43 -16.09 27.98
CA PHE A 520 5.64 -15.84 27.19
C PHE A 520 6.04 -14.35 27.14
N ILE A 521 6.00 -13.66 28.29
CA ILE A 521 6.15 -12.20 28.41
C ILE A 521 7.46 -11.60 27.85
N ASN A 522 8.47 -12.44 27.62
CA ASN A 522 9.80 -12.02 27.15
C ASN A 522 10.07 -12.30 25.66
N VAL A 523 9.06 -12.82 24.94
CA VAL A 523 9.15 -13.09 23.50
C VAL A 523 9.30 -11.78 22.72
N GLU A 524 10.28 -11.79 21.84
CA GLU A 524 10.63 -10.71 20.90
C GLU A 524 10.18 -11.08 19.47
N SER A 525 10.17 -12.37 19.14
CA SER A 525 9.74 -12.87 17.82
C SER A 525 8.70 -13.99 17.97
N LEU A 526 7.52 -13.78 17.39
CA LEU A 526 6.42 -14.74 17.41
C LEU A 526 6.04 -15.12 15.97
N TYR A 527 6.04 -16.43 15.70
CA TYR A 527 5.62 -16.99 14.42
C TYR A 527 4.47 -17.95 14.68
N ILE A 528 3.33 -17.70 14.04
CA ILE A 528 2.15 -18.55 14.13
C ILE A 528 1.76 -18.94 12.71
N ASN A 529 1.85 -20.22 12.40
CA ASN A 529 1.28 -20.82 11.20
C ASN A 529 0.17 -21.77 11.64
N ALA A 530 -1.08 -21.38 11.42
CA ALA A 530 -2.22 -22.20 11.79
C ALA A 530 -2.66 -23.10 10.63
N ASN A 531 -3.28 -24.22 10.92
CA ASN A 531 -3.87 -25.07 9.88
C ASN A 531 -5.21 -25.59 10.36
N PHE A 532 -6.25 -24.77 10.22
CA PHE A 532 -7.59 -25.08 10.70
C PHE A 532 -8.26 -26.14 9.82
N LYS A 533 -7.87 -27.41 9.95
CA LYS A 533 -8.48 -28.53 9.22
C LYS A 533 -9.82 -28.98 9.81
N GLN A 534 -10.14 -28.63 11.06
CA GLN A 534 -11.39 -29.03 11.74
C GLN A 534 -12.09 -27.89 12.50
N TYR A 535 -13.39 -27.77 12.24
CA TYR A 535 -14.27 -26.63 12.56
C TYR A 535 -14.74 -26.49 14.02
N SER A 536 -14.25 -27.27 14.99
CA SER A 536 -15.03 -27.48 16.23
C SER A 536 -14.58 -26.77 17.50
N LYS A 537 -13.39 -26.14 17.58
CA LYS A 537 -12.95 -25.28 18.71
C LYS A 537 -11.62 -24.60 18.37
N VAL A 538 -11.66 -23.34 17.93
CA VAL A 538 -10.45 -22.53 17.73
C VAL A 538 -10.44 -21.45 18.79
N ASN A 539 -9.60 -21.61 19.83
CA ASN A 539 -9.50 -20.67 20.96
C ASN A 539 -8.12 -20.02 21.10
N MET A 540 -7.15 -20.35 20.24
CA MET A 540 -5.74 -19.91 20.40
C MET A 540 -5.57 -18.37 20.40
N LEU A 541 -6.39 -17.67 19.62
CA LEU A 541 -6.19 -16.24 19.27
C LEU A 541 -7.19 -15.28 19.93
N ASN A 542 -8.12 -15.78 20.74
CA ASN A 542 -9.10 -14.96 21.45
C ASN A 542 -8.44 -14.31 22.68
N SER A 543 -7.89 -13.09 22.53
CA SER A 543 -7.39 -12.15 23.57
C SER A 543 -5.96 -12.30 24.16
N THR A 544 -5.07 -13.04 23.49
CA THR A 544 -3.77 -13.50 24.05
C THR A 544 -2.55 -12.57 23.91
N LEU A 545 -2.48 -11.71 22.88
CA LEU A 545 -1.21 -11.03 22.54
C LEU A 545 -0.90 -9.78 23.37
N LYS A 546 -1.89 -9.18 24.03
CA LYS A 546 -1.74 -7.91 24.78
C LYS A 546 -0.66 -7.91 25.86
N ASN A 547 -0.29 -9.08 26.37
CA ASN A 547 0.71 -9.23 27.41
C ASN A 547 2.15 -9.38 26.86
N LEU A 548 2.32 -9.50 25.55
CA LEU A 548 3.61 -9.66 24.87
C LEU A 548 4.24 -8.29 24.56
N ALA A 549 4.44 -7.47 25.59
CA ALA A 549 4.90 -6.09 25.43
C ALA A 549 6.32 -5.96 24.80
N LYS A 550 7.12 -7.03 24.80
CA LYS A 550 8.47 -7.04 24.19
C LYS A 550 8.49 -7.50 22.73
N LEU A 551 7.33 -7.84 22.17
CA LEU A 551 7.24 -8.37 20.82
C LEU A 551 7.67 -7.31 19.79
N GLU A 552 8.69 -7.64 19.00
CA GLU A 552 9.22 -6.81 17.91
C GLU A 552 8.86 -7.35 16.53
N PHE A 553 8.78 -8.68 16.38
CA PHE A 553 8.47 -9.37 15.14
C PHE A 553 7.26 -10.28 15.31
N PHE A 554 6.23 -10.08 14.50
CA PHE A 554 5.05 -10.94 14.51
C PHE A 554 4.69 -11.40 13.09
N ILE A 555 4.66 -12.71 12.91
CA ILE A 555 4.26 -13.38 11.67
C ILE A 555 3.05 -14.26 11.96
N LEU A 556 1.97 -14.03 11.21
CA LEU A 556 0.76 -14.86 11.23
C LEU A 556 0.46 -15.36 9.82
N GLU A 557 0.56 -16.67 9.62
CA GLU A 557 0.34 -17.35 8.34
C GLU A 557 -0.81 -18.35 8.40
N SER A 558 -1.51 -18.49 7.28
CA SER A 558 -2.45 -19.56 6.96
C SER A 558 -3.59 -19.74 7.97
N THR A 559 -4.71 -19.09 7.73
CA THR A 559 -5.97 -19.36 8.43
C THR A 559 -7.09 -19.62 7.42
N GLU A 560 -6.78 -20.17 6.24
CA GLU A 560 -7.67 -20.20 5.07
C GLU A 560 -9.11 -20.71 5.35
N ASN A 561 -9.32 -21.55 6.37
CA ASN A 561 -10.64 -22.03 6.79
C ASN A 561 -11.30 -21.23 7.95
N ALA A 562 -10.57 -20.35 8.65
CA ALA A 562 -11.09 -19.47 9.71
C ALA A 562 -12.02 -18.37 9.19
N VAL A 563 -11.95 -18.09 7.88
CA VAL A 563 -12.78 -17.14 7.11
C VAL A 563 -14.28 -17.30 7.38
N THR A 564 -14.75 -18.52 7.65
CA THR A 564 -16.19 -18.79 7.86
C THR A 564 -16.73 -18.48 9.26
N SER A 565 -15.88 -18.15 10.24
CA SER A 565 -16.28 -18.19 11.67
C SER A 565 -15.88 -16.98 12.53
N SER A 566 -15.35 -15.90 11.96
CA SER A 566 -15.09 -14.63 12.69
C SER A 566 -14.20 -14.81 13.92
N LEU A 567 -13.25 -15.76 13.86
CA LEU A 567 -12.47 -16.24 15.02
C LEU A 567 -11.40 -15.26 15.51
N VAL A 568 -10.97 -14.32 14.68
CA VAL A 568 -10.01 -13.28 15.05
C VAL A 568 -10.75 -11.96 15.15
N ASN A 569 -11.02 -11.50 16.37
CA ASN A 569 -11.54 -10.16 16.59
C ASN A 569 -10.42 -9.13 16.38
N ALA A 570 -10.38 -8.53 15.19
CA ALA A 570 -9.38 -7.55 14.79
C ALA A 570 -9.22 -6.37 15.77
N ASN A 571 -10.28 -6.03 16.53
CA ASN A 571 -10.29 -4.89 17.45
C ASN A 571 -9.42 -5.10 18.69
N GLU A 572 -9.23 -6.34 19.12
CA GLU A 572 -8.53 -6.68 20.36
C GLU A 572 -7.20 -7.39 20.12
N PHE A 573 -6.98 -7.88 18.89
CA PHE A 573 -5.91 -8.81 18.58
C PHE A 573 -4.50 -8.18 18.66
N PHE A 574 -4.34 -6.92 18.23
CA PHE A 574 -3.04 -6.23 18.25
C PHE A 574 -2.89 -5.21 19.39
N CYS A 575 -3.87 -5.13 20.30
CA CYS A 575 -3.81 -4.22 21.44
C CYS A 575 -2.57 -4.49 22.31
N GLY A 576 -1.93 -3.43 22.81
CA GLY A 576 -0.77 -3.52 23.70
C GLY A 576 0.59 -3.80 23.03
N LEU A 577 0.65 -4.06 21.72
CA LEU A 577 1.88 -4.39 20.98
C LEU A 577 2.70 -3.15 20.59
N ILE A 578 3.05 -2.32 21.58
CA ILE A 578 3.68 -1.00 21.38
C ILE A 578 5.10 -1.03 20.80
N ASN A 579 5.83 -2.14 20.98
CA ASN A 579 7.21 -2.31 20.52
C ASN A 579 7.32 -3.07 19.19
N LEU A 580 6.18 -3.44 18.59
CA LEU A 580 6.16 -4.21 17.35
C LEU A 580 6.76 -3.38 16.21
N LYS A 581 7.81 -3.92 15.55
CA LYS A 581 8.52 -3.29 14.42
C LYS A 581 8.10 -3.86 13.08
N THR A 582 7.82 -5.16 13.03
CA THR A 582 7.42 -5.87 11.80
C THR A 582 6.17 -6.70 12.06
N LEU A 583 5.16 -6.48 11.21
CA LEU A 583 3.92 -7.26 11.19
C LEU A 583 3.74 -7.87 9.80
N TYR A 584 3.71 -9.20 9.75
CA TYR A 584 3.43 -9.98 8.54
C TYR A 584 2.16 -10.79 8.71
N LEU A 585 1.18 -10.54 7.85
CA LEU A 585 -0.12 -11.21 7.84
C LEU A 585 -0.31 -11.89 6.50
N LYS A 586 -0.44 -13.22 6.47
CA LYS A 586 -0.72 -13.99 5.25
C LYS A 586 -1.91 -14.90 5.43
N SER A 587 -2.92 -14.75 4.57
CA SER A 587 -4.20 -15.48 4.67
C SER A 587 -4.72 -15.49 6.12
N SER A 588 -4.65 -14.32 6.78
CA SER A 588 -4.81 -14.17 8.24
C SER A 588 -6.25 -14.37 8.73
N GLY A 589 -7.21 -14.45 7.81
CA GLY A 589 -8.62 -14.69 8.13
C GLY A 589 -9.31 -13.46 8.72
N ILE A 590 -8.59 -12.33 8.78
CA ILE A 590 -9.13 -11.03 9.15
C ILE A 590 -9.86 -10.45 7.94
N GLU A 591 -11.19 -10.57 7.91
CA GLU A 591 -11.98 -10.04 6.81
C GLU A 591 -12.18 -8.53 6.87
N ASP A 592 -12.22 -7.96 8.09
CA ASP A 592 -12.63 -6.58 8.32
C ASP A 592 -11.51 -5.71 8.91
N PHE A 593 -10.82 -5.00 8.01
CA PHE A 593 -9.89 -3.92 8.35
C PHE A 593 -10.62 -2.56 8.51
N SER A 594 -11.94 -2.56 8.78
CA SER A 594 -12.73 -1.34 8.94
C SER A 594 -12.66 -0.68 10.32
N SER A 595 -12.00 -1.33 11.29
CA SER A 595 -11.93 -0.85 12.67
C SER A 595 -10.83 0.16 12.92
N GLU A 596 -11.16 1.23 13.65
CA GLU A 596 -10.23 2.27 14.08
C GLU A 596 -9.27 1.80 15.18
N VAL A 597 -9.64 0.76 15.93
CA VAL A 597 -8.90 0.31 17.12
C VAL A 597 -7.81 -0.70 16.77
N MET A 598 -7.93 -1.37 15.61
CA MET A 598 -7.09 -2.51 15.22
C MET A 598 -5.58 -2.22 15.26
N PHE A 599 -5.13 -1.07 14.77
CA PHE A 599 -3.71 -0.69 14.75
C PHE A 599 -3.35 0.43 15.73
N GLN A 600 -4.25 0.77 16.65
CA GLN A 600 -4.11 1.96 17.51
C GLN A 600 -2.83 1.96 18.36
N ASP A 601 -2.40 0.79 18.82
CA ASP A 601 -1.24 0.64 19.71
C ASP A 601 0.08 0.39 18.98
N LEU A 602 0.08 0.18 17.65
CA LEU A 602 1.25 -0.20 16.85
C LEU A 602 2.20 0.97 16.52
N LYS A 603 2.59 1.74 17.54
CA LYS A 603 3.30 3.02 17.37
C LYS A 603 4.72 2.88 16.82
N SER A 604 5.39 1.76 17.11
CA SER A 604 6.76 1.47 16.68
C SER A 604 6.84 0.70 15.36
N LEU A 605 5.72 0.45 14.69
CA LEU A 605 5.68 -0.39 13.51
C LEU A 605 6.39 0.29 12.34
N THR A 606 7.36 -0.41 11.75
CA THR A 606 8.18 0.07 10.62
C THR A 606 7.84 -0.62 9.31
N VAL A 607 7.48 -1.91 9.37
CA VAL A 607 7.17 -2.76 8.23
C VAL A 607 5.80 -3.42 8.43
N LEU A 608 4.88 -3.16 7.50
CA LEU A 608 3.58 -3.81 7.44
C LEU A 608 3.45 -4.58 6.13
N ILE A 609 3.30 -5.90 6.22
CA ILE A 609 3.10 -6.78 5.08
C ILE A 609 1.78 -7.51 5.24
N ILE A 610 0.90 -7.39 4.24
CA ILE A 610 -0.40 -8.06 4.22
C ILE A 610 -0.59 -8.80 2.89
N GLU A 611 -0.51 -10.12 2.95
CA GLU A 611 -0.76 -11.06 1.85
C GLU A 611 -2.12 -11.72 2.06
N ASP A 612 -3.20 -11.01 1.75
CA ASP A 612 -4.55 -11.56 1.88
C ASP A 612 -5.40 -11.19 0.66
N GLN A 613 -5.96 -12.25 0.05
CA GLN A 613 -6.77 -12.17 -1.16
C GLN A 613 -8.17 -11.58 -0.89
N ASN A 614 -8.63 -11.59 0.37
CA ASN A 614 -9.98 -11.21 0.74
C ASN A 614 -10.14 -9.73 1.11
N ILE A 615 -9.05 -8.94 1.15
CA ILE A 615 -9.12 -7.53 1.53
C ILE A 615 -9.78 -6.71 0.43
N LYS A 616 -11.02 -6.29 0.70
CA LYS A 616 -11.83 -5.50 -0.24
C LYS A 616 -11.81 -4.01 0.08
N GLU A 617 -11.77 -3.63 1.36
CA GLU A 617 -11.87 -2.24 1.81
C GLU A 617 -10.93 -1.99 3.00
N LEU A 618 -10.46 -0.75 3.17
CA LEU A 618 -9.67 -0.28 4.31
C LEU A 618 -10.35 0.96 4.90
N LYS A 619 -10.43 1.05 6.23
CA LYS A 619 -10.95 2.25 6.90
C LYS A 619 -10.10 3.48 6.59
N GLU A 620 -10.75 4.63 6.54
CA GLU A 620 -10.08 5.93 6.43
C GLU A 620 -9.10 6.15 7.59
N ASN A 621 -7.87 6.57 7.26
CA ASN A 621 -6.80 6.87 8.22
C ASN A 621 -6.40 5.68 9.13
N VAL A 622 -6.65 4.44 8.72
CA VAL A 622 -6.30 3.23 9.50
C VAL A 622 -4.80 3.11 9.81
N PHE A 623 -3.95 3.75 9.00
CA PHE A 623 -2.49 3.79 9.21
C PHE A 623 -1.99 4.95 10.08
N SER A 624 -2.87 5.89 10.45
CA SER A 624 -2.49 7.09 11.21
C SER A 624 -1.82 6.86 12.58
N PRO A 625 -2.11 5.77 13.33
CA PRO A 625 -1.43 5.52 14.61
C PRO A 625 0.05 5.12 14.49
N MET A 626 0.48 4.66 13.31
CA MET A 626 1.81 4.07 13.09
C MET A 626 2.80 5.13 12.60
N HIS A 627 3.31 5.94 13.52
CA HIS A 627 4.15 7.10 13.18
C HIS A 627 5.55 6.75 12.65
N GLU A 628 6.08 5.58 13.00
CA GLU A 628 7.40 5.08 12.57
C GLU A 628 7.32 4.23 11.28
N LEU A 629 6.14 4.14 10.66
CA LEU A 629 5.90 3.29 9.49
C LEU A 629 6.74 3.75 8.30
N LYS A 630 7.49 2.83 7.70
CA LYS A 630 8.36 3.09 6.54
C LYS A 630 7.88 2.34 5.30
N TYR A 631 7.44 1.10 5.46
CA TYR A 631 7.08 0.23 4.34
C TYR A 631 5.70 -0.39 4.53
N ILE A 632 4.89 -0.27 3.49
CA ILE A 632 3.64 -1.00 3.34
C ILE A 632 3.76 -1.86 2.09
N PHE A 633 3.49 -3.16 2.24
CA PHE A 633 3.48 -4.09 1.12
C PHE A 633 2.22 -4.97 1.16
N MET A 634 1.48 -4.99 0.06
CA MET A 634 0.21 -5.73 -0.04
C MET A 634 0.09 -6.49 -1.37
N PRO A 635 0.98 -7.44 -1.72
CA PRO A 635 1.11 -7.95 -3.09
C PRO A 635 -0.16 -8.58 -3.65
N GLU A 636 -0.94 -9.25 -2.80
CA GLU A 636 -2.07 -10.12 -3.17
C GLU A 636 -3.46 -9.49 -2.93
N SER A 637 -3.53 -8.21 -2.58
CA SER A 637 -4.80 -7.55 -2.26
C SER A 637 -5.65 -7.24 -3.51
N SER A 638 -6.92 -7.66 -3.52
CA SER A 638 -7.92 -7.28 -4.54
C SER A 638 -8.96 -6.31 -3.99
N PHE A 639 -8.67 -5.02 -4.05
CA PHE A 639 -9.56 -3.97 -3.54
C PHE A 639 -10.89 -3.88 -4.33
N SER A 640 -11.94 -3.39 -3.67
CA SER A 640 -13.19 -2.99 -4.34
C SER A 640 -13.07 -1.55 -4.86
N CYS A 641 -13.44 -1.32 -6.12
CA CYS A 641 -13.46 0.03 -6.68
C CYS A 641 -14.56 0.85 -5.99
N SER A 642 -14.18 1.69 -5.03
CA SER A 642 -15.10 2.57 -4.31
C SER A 642 -14.37 3.85 -3.88
N CYS A 643 -15.13 4.89 -3.58
CA CYS A 643 -14.55 6.14 -3.06
C CYS A 643 -14.09 6.07 -1.61
N LYS A 644 -14.27 4.93 -0.92
CA LYS A 644 -13.77 4.75 0.45
C LYS A 644 -12.25 4.61 0.53
N LEU A 645 -11.56 4.37 -0.58
CA LEU A 645 -10.10 4.24 -0.64
C LEU A 645 -9.41 5.51 -1.15
N SER A 646 -10.16 6.56 -1.49
CA SER A 646 -9.62 7.81 -2.06
C SER A 646 -8.67 8.53 -1.10
N TRP A 647 -8.87 8.36 0.21
CA TRP A 647 -8.05 8.97 1.26
C TRP A 647 -6.58 8.53 1.20
N ILE A 648 -6.26 7.32 0.69
CA ILE A 648 -4.89 6.82 0.62
C ILE A 648 -4.02 7.73 -0.26
N ASN A 649 -4.58 8.25 -1.35
CA ASN A 649 -3.88 9.20 -2.23
C ASN A 649 -3.49 10.48 -1.47
N GLN A 650 -4.42 11.05 -0.72
CA GLN A 650 -4.18 12.26 0.08
C GLN A 650 -3.21 11.98 1.23
N TRP A 651 -3.34 10.82 1.88
CA TRP A 651 -2.49 10.40 2.99
C TRP A 651 -1.04 10.15 2.57
N LEU A 652 -0.81 9.49 1.42
CA LEU A 652 0.53 9.30 0.85
C LEU A 652 1.15 10.64 0.39
N ALA A 653 0.33 11.57 -0.13
CA ALA A 653 0.81 12.90 -0.48
C ALA A 653 1.32 13.70 0.74
N PHE A 654 0.69 13.50 1.90
CA PHE A 654 1.12 14.11 3.17
C PHE A 654 2.34 13.39 3.79
N ASN A 655 2.40 12.05 3.71
CA ASN A 655 3.42 11.23 4.38
C ASN A 655 4.51 10.72 3.41
N LYS A 656 5.35 11.62 2.90
CA LYS A 656 6.37 11.30 1.89
C LYS A 656 7.49 10.34 2.34
N GLN A 657 7.66 10.12 3.65
CA GLN A 657 8.63 9.13 4.14
C GLN A 657 8.17 7.67 3.99
N ILE A 658 6.88 7.45 3.74
CA ILE A 658 6.29 6.11 3.69
C ILE A 658 6.32 5.60 2.24
N SER A 659 6.86 4.41 2.05
CA SER A 659 6.87 3.71 0.77
C SER A 659 5.78 2.64 0.74
N PHE A 660 4.70 2.91 0.00
CA PHE A 660 3.71 1.89 -0.35
C PHE A 660 4.16 1.20 -1.65
N ILE A 661 4.75 0.02 -1.49
CA ILE A 661 5.30 -0.77 -2.59
C ILE A 661 4.17 -1.25 -3.51
N ASP A 662 4.33 -0.99 -4.81
CA ASP A 662 3.38 -1.32 -5.89
C ASP A 662 1.98 -0.64 -5.80
N TYR A 663 1.83 0.46 -5.05
CA TYR A 663 0.54 1.16 -4.91
C TYR A 663 -0.07 1.60 -6.25
N ASN A 664 0.73 2.24 -7.11
CA ASN A 664 0.30 2.73 -8.44
C ASN A 664 -0.13 1.61 -9.40
N ARG A 665 0.11 0.34 -9.04
CA ARG A 665 -0.25 -0.85 -9.81
C ARG A 665 -1.39 -1.63 -9.22
N LYS A 666 -1.94 -1.18 -8.08
CA LYS A 666 -3.06 -1.85 -7.46
C LYS A 666 -4.27 -1.81 -8.37
N THR A 667 -4.87 -2.96 -8.54
CA THR A 667 -6.13 -3.11 -9.26
C THR A 667 -7.29 -3.12 -8.28
N CYS A 668 -8.45 -2.73 -8.76
CA CYS A 668 -9.70 -2.86 -8.04
C CYS A 668 -10.77 -3.52 -8.92
N SER A 669 -11.76 -4.14 -8.29
CA SER A 669 -12.90 -4.79 -8.96
C SER A 669 -14.24 -4.17 -8.57
N VAL A 670 -15.17 -4.14 -9.52
CA VAL A 670 -16.57 -3.70 -9.31
C VAL A 670 -17.45 -4.95 -9.17
N LYS A 671 -18.24 -5.05 -8.09
CA LYS A 671 -18.93 -6.28 -7.63
C LYS A 671 -19.89 -6.99 -8.61
N GLU A 672 -20.06 -6.51 -9.85
CA GLU A 672 -21.02 -7.06 -10.83
C GLU A 672 -20.44 -7.31 -12.22
N GLN A 673 -19.19 -6.94 -12.49
CA GLN A 673 -18.52 -7.18 -13.77
C GLN A 673 -17.09 -7.61 -13.49
N SER A 674 -16.62 -8.69 -14.10
CA SER A 674 -15.24 -9.19 -14.00
C SER A 674 -14.20 -8.26 -14.68
N GLN A 675 -14.41 -6.96 -14.56
CA GLN A 675 -13.53 -5.90 -15.03
C GLN A 675 -12.68 -5.38 -13.87
N TYR A 676 -11.38 -5.33 -14.12
CA TYR A 676 -10.40 -4.78 -13.20
C TYR A 676 -9.97 -3.40 -13.69
N TYR A 677 -9.94 -2.42 -12.78
CA TYR A 677 -9.49 -1.06 -13.04
C TYR A 677 -8.21 -0.79 -12.24
N ASN A 678 -7.39 0.18 -12.67
CA ASN A 678 -6.34 0.71 -11.82
C ASN A 678 -6.97 1.54 -10.68
N LEU A 679 -6.59 1.25 -9.44
CA LEU A 679 -7.19 1.87 -8.24
C LEU A 679 -6.95 3.38 -8.19
N VAL A 680 -5.74 3.82 -8.52
CA VAL A 680 -5.35 5.24 -8.46
C VAL A 680 -6.09 6.03 -9.54
N ASP A 681 -6.15 5.51 -10.76
CA ASP A 681 -6.88 6.15 -11.85
C ASP A 681 -8.38 6.25 -11.53
N PHE A 682 -8.99 5.16 -11.04
CA PHE A 682 -10.41 5.13 -10.68
C PHE A 682 -10.75 6.19 -9.61
N THR A 683 -9.98 6.22 -8.52
CA THR A 683 -10.22 7.16 -7.41
C THR A 683 -10.03 8.61 -7.84
N ASN A 684 -9.04 8.93 -8.66
CA ASN A 684 -8.82 10.29 -9.16
C ASN A 684 -9.90 10.77 -10.12
N GLU A 685 -10.43 9.89 -10.98
CA GLU A 685 -11.44 10.26 -11.97
C GLU A 685 -12.86 10.32 -11.39
N HIS A 686 -13.20 9.41 -10.47
CA HIS A 686 -14.59 9.19 -10.05
C HIS A 686 -14.92 9.74 -8.64
N CYS A 687 -13.93 9.97 -7.78
CA CYS A 687 -14.15 10.29 -6.36
C CYS A 687 -13.85 11.74 -5.98
N ASN A 688 -14.43 12.69 -6.73
CA ASN A 688 -14.17 14.12 -6.55
C ASN A 688 -15.16 14.76 -5.55
N GLU A 689 -14.71 14.99 -4.31
CA GLU A 689 -15.54 15.49 -3.19
C GLU A 689 -16.09 16.92 -3.37
N GLY A 690 -15.68 17.66 -4.41
CA GLY A 690 -16.14 19.03 -4.66
C GLY A 690 -17.47 19.16 -5.41
N VAL A 691 -17.91 18.12 -6.13
CA VAL A 691 -19.03 18.22 -7.06
C VAL A 691 -20.36 18.41 -6.33
N GLU A 692 -20.57 17.70 -5.23
CA GLU A 692 -21.81 17.79 -4.43
C GLU A 692 -21.97 19.17 -3.78
N PHE A 693 -20.88 19.74 -3.26
CA PHE A 693 -20.88 21.06 -2.65
C PHE A 693 -21.17 22.18 -3.68
N ILE A 694 -20.62 22.06 -4.89
CA ILE A 694 -20.88 23.01 -5.98
C ILE A 694 -22.36 22.96 -6.41
N ILE A 695 -22.94 21.76 -6.53
CA ILE A 695 -24.36 21.58 -6.86
C ILE A 695 -25.27 22.14 -5.75
N PHE A 696 -24.89 21.98 -4.49
CA PHE A 696 -25.62 22.54 -3.35
C PHE A 696 -25.63 24.08 -3.35
N ILE A 697 -24.48 24.73 -3.61
CA ILE A 697 -24.42 26.19 -3.74
C ILE A 697 -25.29 26.65 -4.92
N GLY A 698 -25.18 25.98 -6.07
CA GLY A 698 -25.93 26.33 -7.27
C GLY A 698 -27.45 26.28 -7.07
N SER A 699 -27.95 25.21 -6.43
CA SER A 699 -29.37 25.03 -6.13
C SER A 699 -29.89 26.02 -5.08
N SER A 700 -29.11 26.30 -4.03
CA SER A 700 -29.49 27.26 -2.99
C SER A 700 -29.60 28.69 -3.51
N VAL A 701 -28.69 29.11 -4.40
CA VAL A 701 -28.73 30.43 -5.04
C VAL A 701 -29.94 30.58 -5.97
N THR A 702 -30.25 29.55 -6.77
CA THR A 702 -31.40 29.58 -7.68
C THR A 702 -32.73 29.68 -6.93
N ILE A 703 -32.89 28.92 -5.84
CA ILE A 703 -34.10 28.99 -5.00
C ILE A 703 -34.25 30.39 -4.37
N SER A 704 -33.15 30.95 -3.86
CA SER A 704 -33.16 32.29 -3.23
C SER A 704 -33.57 33.38 -4.22
N ILE A 705 -33.09 33.31 -5.47
CA ILE A 705 -33.46 34.25 -6.54
C ILE A 705 -34.96 34.15 -6.86
N PHE A 706 -35.50 32.93 -6.98
CA PHE A 706 -36.92 32.74 -7.25
C PHE A 706 -37.81 33.34 -6.16
N ILE A 707 -37.46 33.15 -4.88
CA ILE A 707 -38.21 33.72 -3.74
C ILE A 707 -38.20 35.25 -3.79
N ILE A 708 -37.04 35.87 -4.06
CA ILE A 708 -36.90 37.33 -4.14
C ILE A 708 -37.75 37.91 -5.27
N ILE A 709 -37.74 37.28 -6.45
CA ILE A 709 -38.53 37.74 -7.61
C ILE A 709 -40.02 37.68 -7.29
N SER A 710 -40.50 36.59 -6.69
CA SER A 710 -41.91 36.45 -6.29
C SER A 710 -42.35 37.52 -5.28
N LEU A 711 -41.51 37.82 -4.29
CA LEU A 711 -41.81 38.85 -3.28
C LEU A 711 -41.82 40.28 -3.87
N LEU A 712 -40.90 40.57 -4.79
CA LEU A 712 -40.85 41.88 -5.46
C LEU A 712 -42.04 42.12 -6.38
N GLN A 713 -42.55 41.08 -7.03
CA GLN A 713 -43.72 41.17 -7.91
C GLN A 713 -44.98 41.63 -7.18
N GLU A 714 -45.19 41.17 -5.93
CA GLU A 714 -46.37 41.52 -5.14
C GLU A 714 -46.32 42.95 -4.60
N SER A 715 -45.12 43.45 -4.25
CA SER A 715 -44.94 44.79 -3.68
C SER A 715 -44.98 45.93 -4.71
N ILE A 716 -44.42 45.72 -5.91
CA ILE A 716 -44.16 46.80 -6.87
C ILE A 716 -45.35 47.06 -7.82
N TRP A 717 -46.23 46.08 -8.03
CA TRP A 717 -47.31 46.15 -9.02
C TRP A 717 -48.27 47.34 -8.83
N TRP A 718 -48.69 47.60 -7.60
CA TRP A 718 -49.60 48.71 -7.27
C TRP A 718 -48.97 50.09 -7.46
N TYR A 719 -47.65 50.20 -7.23
CA TYR A 719 -46.91 51.45 -7.37
C TYR A 719 -46.76 51.84 -8.85
N MET A 720 -46.52 50.85 -9.70
CA MET A 720 -46.41 51.04 -11.16
C MET A 720 -47.74 51.51 -11.78
N GLN A 721 -48.87 50.94 -11.36
CA GLN A 721 -50.19 51.39 -11.82
C GLN A 721 -50.47 52.84 -11.40
N TYR A 722 -50.19 53.21 -10.14
CA TYR A 722 -50.41 54.57 -9.63
C TYR A 722 -49.58 55.63 -10.38
N MET A 723 -48.31 55.34 -10.67
CA MET A 723 -47.42 56.25 -11.41
C MET A 723 -47.83 56.44 -12.87
N PHE A 724 -48.39 55.40 -13.49
CA PHE A 724 -48.90 55.47 -14.87
C PHE A 724 -50.12 56.40 -14.99
N TYR A 725 -51.11 56.28 -14.10
CA TYR A 725 -52.32 57.12 -14.18
C TYR A 725 -52.07 58.59 -13.81
N THR A 726 -51.18 58.86 -12.87
CA THR A 726 -50.83 60.23 -12.47
C THR A 726 -50.07 60.98 -13.57
N THR A 727 -49.13 60.31 -14.26
CA THR A 727 -48.43 60.89 -15.42
C THR A 727 -49.37 61.11 -16.62
N LYS A 728 -50.33 60.20 -16.86
CA LYS A 728 -51.37 60.38 -17.89
C LYS A 728 -52.27 61.60 -17.59
N CYS A 729 -52.69 61.79 -16.34
CA CYS A 729 -53.49 62.95 -15.91
C CYS A 729 -52.71 64.27 -16.06
N TRP A 730 -51.43 64.29 -15.70
CA TRP A 730 -50.58 65.48 -15.87
C TRP A 730 -50.40 65.86 -17.35
N LEU A 731 -50.21 64.87 -18.24
CA LEU A 731 -50.14 65.08 -19.69
C LEU A 731 -51.47 65.59 -20.29
N TYR A 732 -52.60 65.09 -19.79
CA TYR A 732 -53.93 65.54 -20.22
C TYR A 732 -54.17 67.02 -19.86
N HIS A 733 -53.82 67.43 -18.63
CA HIS A 733 -53.97 68.82 -18.21
C HIS A 733 -53.05 69.76 -18.99
N ARG A 734 -51.78 69.38 -19.24
CA ARG A 734 -50.82 70.22 -19.98
C ARG A 734 -51.24 70.46 -21.44
N ARG A 735 -52.08 69.59 -22.01
CA ARG A 735 -52.69 69.77 -23.34
C ARG A 735 -53.85 70.77 -23.38
N LYS A 736 -54.55 71.02 -22.26
CA LYS A 736 -55.79 71.84 -22.20
C LYS A 736 -55.60 73.29 -21.71
N THR A 737 -54.42 73.67 -21.21
CA THR A 737 -54.12 75.00 -20.63
C THR A 737 -53.98 76.18 -21.62
N ARG A 738 -54.63 76.14 -22.79
CA ARG A 738 -54.65 77.29 -23.73
C ARG A 738 -56.03 77.87 -24.06
N VAL A 739 -57.11 77.38 -23.43
CA VAL A 739 -58.45 77.93 -23.60
C VAL A 739 -59.05 78.28 -22.24
N ARG A 740 -59.46 79.55 -22.04
CA ARG A 740 -60.35 79.93 -20.94
C ARG A 740 -61.73 79.38 -21.30
N GLU A 741 -62.24 78.40 -20.56
CA GLU A 741 -63.61 77.92 -20.74
C GLU A 741 -64.47 78.25 -19.51
N GLU A 742 -65.69 78.70 -19.81
CA GLU A 742 -66.85 78.71 -18.90
C GLU A 742 -67.10 77.28 -18.40
N TYR A 743 -67.40 77.12 -17.11
CA TYR A 743 -67.75 75.80 -16.57
C TYR A 743 -69.06 75.31 -17.18
N GLN A 744 -69.09 74.08 -17.70
CA GLN A 744 -70.28 73.47 -18.30
C GLN A 744 -71.32 73.08 -17.23
N TYR A 745 -70.83 72.72 -16.03
CA TYR A 745 -71.63 72.35 -14.87
C TYR A 745 -71.18 73.17 -13.64
N ASP A 746 -72.11 73.47 -12.74
CA ASP A 746 -71.79 74.14 -11.49
C ASP A 746 -71.17 73.16 -10.49
N VAL A 747 -71.62 71.92 -10.52
CA VAL A 747 -71.25 70.89 -9.54
C VAL A 747 -71.12 69.52 -10.21
N PHE A 748 -70.02 68.82 -9.97
CA PHE A 748 -69.90 67.38 -10.19
C PHE A 748 -70.08 66.64 -8.87
N VAL A 749 -70.89 65.58 -8.83
CA VAL A 749 -71.14 64.80 -7.62
C VAL A 749 -70.54 63.40 -7.77
N SER A 750 -69.59 63.09 -6.90
CA SER A 750 -69.01 61.77 -6.70
C SER A 750 -69.74 61.07 -5.57
N TYR A 751 -70.42 59.96 -5.89
CA TYR A 751 -71.19 59.13 -4.95
C TYR A 751 -71.01 57.66 -5.28
N ASN A 752 -71.45 56.77 -4.38
CA ASN A 752 -71.47 55.33 -4.63
C ASN A 752 -72.81 54.91 -5.23
N SER A 753 -72.83 53.89 -6.09
CA SER A 753 -74.08 53.38 -6.67
C SER A 753 -75.13 52.96 -5.62
N HIS A 754 -74.73 52.56 -4.42
CA HIS A 754 -75.68 52.26 -3.33
C HIS A 754 -76.42 53.49 -2.79
N ASP A 755 -75.84 54.69 -2.95
CA ASP A 755 -76.43 55.96 -2.49
C ASP A 755 -77.19 56.68 -3.64
N GLU A 756 -77.26 56.06 -4.82
CA GLU A 756 -77.84 56.65 -6.03
C GLU A 756 -79.30 57.09 -5.84
N GLN A 757 -80.08 56.26 -5.16
CA GLN A 757 -81.48 56.56 -4.89
C GLN A 757 -81.63 57.89 -4.13
N TRP A 758 -80.81 58.12 -3.11
CA TRP A 758 -80.82 59.38 -2.35
C TRP A 758 -80.37 60.56 -3.22
N VAL A 759 -79.38 60.36 -4.10
CA VAL A 759 -78.93 61.42 -5.02
C VAL A 759 -80.05 61.83 -5.98
N ILE A 760 -80.76 60.87 -6.58
CA ILE A 760 -81.81 61.15 -7.55
C ILE A 760 -83.07 61.72 -6.89
N GLU A 761 -83.48 61.17 -5.75
CA GLU A 761 -84.75 61.55 -5.11
C GLU A 761 -84.63 62.79 -4.21
N GLN A 762 -83.46 63.02 -3.60
CA GLN A 762 -83.25 64.10 -2.63
C GLN A 762 -82.26 65.15 -3.12
N PHE A 763 -81.10 64.74 -3.68
CA PHE A 763 -80.03 65.70 -3.99
C PHE A 763 -80.30 66.53 -5.25
N LEU A 764 -80.67 65.89 -6.36
CA LEU A 764 -80.92 66.60 -7.63
C LEU A 764 -82.11 67.56 -7.54
N PRO A 765 -83.31 67.16 -7.04
CA PRO A 765 -84.45 68.06 -7.02
C PRO A 765 -84.18 69.29 -6.13
N ASN A 766 -83.43 69.13 -5.04
CA ASN A 766 -83.10 70.22 -4.13
C ASN A 766 -82.05 71.21 -4.67
N LEU A 767 -81.33 70.90 -5.75
CA LEU A 767 -80.33 71.79 -6.37
C LEU A 767 -80.74 72.27 -7.78
N GLU A 768 -81.38 71.41 -8.58
CA GLU A 768 -81.79 71.72 -9.96
C GLU A 768 -83.19 72.38 -10.01
N GLU A 769 -84.12 72.04 -9.08
CA GLU A 769 -85.55 72.41 -9.20
C GLU A 769 -86.12 73.24 -8.03
N HIS A 770 -85.63 73.05 -6.79
CA HIS A 770 -86.24 73.67 -5.59
C HIS A 770 -85.38 74.79 -4.99
N GLY A 771 -85.79 76.06 -5.19
CA GLY A 771 -85.18 77.26 -4.61
C GLY A 771 -84.08 77.90 -5.50
N PRO A 772 -84.10 79.21 -5.77
CA PRO A 772 -83.04 79.88 -6.54
C PRO A 772 -81.77 80.15 -5.69
N PRO A 773 -80.56 80.18 -6.27
CA PRO A 773 -80.24 79.91 -7.69
C PRO A 773 -80.29 78.41 -8.04
N PHE A 774 -80.66 78.08 -9.28
CA PHE A 774 -80.68 76.69 -9.78
C PHE A 774 -79.32 76.32 -10.36
N PHE A 775 -78.80 75.15 -10.01
CA PHE A 775 -77.45 74.71 -10.40
C PHE A 775 -77.50 73.57 -11.42
N LYS A 776 -76.57 73.54 -12.37
CA LYS A 776 -76.36 72.39 -13.27
C LYS A 776 -75.48 71.35 -12.60
N VAL A 777 -76.03 70.16 -12.33
CA VAL A 777 -75.31 69.09 -11.64
C VAL A 777 -74.87 68.00 -12.64
N CYS A 778 -73.63 67.51 -12.52
CA CYS A 778 -73.08 66.41 -13.31
C CYS A 778 -72.98 65.15 -12.44
N ILE A 779 -73.50 64.02 -12.93
CA ILE A 779 -73.47 62.72 -12.25
C ILE A 779 -73.05 61.59 -13.19
N HIS A 780 -72.40 60.55 -12.65
CA HIS A 780 -71.81 59.50 -13.47
C HIS A 780 -72.83 58.65 -14.24
N ASN A 781 -74.04 58.42 -13.71
CA ASN A 781 -75.05 57.58 -14.39
C ASN A 781 -75.80 58.32 -15.50
N ARG A 782 -75.72 59.66 -15.54
CA ARG A 782 -76.40 60.51 -16.54
C ARG A 782 -75.46 61.07 -17.59
N ASP A 783 -74.28 61.52 -17.17
CA ASP A 783 -73.42 62.40 -17.98
C ASP A 783 -72.14 61.71 -18.52
N PHE A 784 -71.88 60.44 -18.19
CA PHE A 784 -70.71 59.72 -18.70
C PHE A 784 -70.92 59.24 -20.14
N GLU A 785 -69.88 59.40 -20.96
CA GLU A 785 -69.90 58.93 -22.35
C GLU A 785 -69.68 57.41 -22.40
N ILE A 786 -70.69 56.68 -22.92
CA ILE A 786 -70.63 55.22 -23.10
C ILE A 786 -69.52 54.88 -24.11
N GLY A 787 -68.63 53.95 -23.74
CA GLY A 787 -67.51 53.51 -24.57
C GLY A 787 -66.20 54.25 -24.34
N ARG A 788 -66.19 55.28 -23.47
CA ARG A 788 -64.98 55.97 -23.01
C ARG A 788 -64.47 55.39 -21.68
N ASP A 789 -63.16 55.44 -21.47
CA ASP A 789 -62.54 54.99 -20.22
C ASP A 789 -63.14 55.73 -19.02
N ILE A 790 -63.52 54.97 -17.98
CA ILE A 790 -64.24 55.48 -16.81
C ILE A 790 -63.40 56.55 -16.09
N VAL A 791 -62.08 56.39 -16.03
CA VAL A 791 -61.17 57.37 -15.41
C VAL A 791 -61.11 58.64 -16.24
N ASP A 792 -61.07 58.53 -17.56
CA ASP A 792 -61.07 59.70 -18.45
C ASP A 792 -62.42 60.46 -18.37
N ASN A 793 -63.55 59.76 -18.20
CA ASN A 793 -64.87 60.36 -17.92
C ASN A 793 -64.88 61.13 -16.59
N ILE A 794 -64.38 60.53 -15.52
CA ILE A 794 -64.25 61.15 -14.19
C ILE A 794 -63.42 62.43 -14.27
N VAL A 795 -62.25 62.36 -14.90
CA VAL A 795 -61.35 63.51 -15.06
C VAL A 795 -62.08 64.63 -15.79
N ASP A 796 -62.71 64.35 -16.92
CA ASP A 796 -63.42 65.38 -17.68
C ASP A 796 -64.57 66.02 -16.89
N CYS A 797 -65.37 65.24 -16.15
CA CYS A 797 -66.47 65.76 -15.32
C CYS A 797 -65.96 66.66 -14.19
N ILE A 798 -64.84 66.30 -13.56
CA ILE A 798 -64.18 67.15 -12.55
C ILE A 798 -63.77 68.48 -13.20
N TYR A 799 -63.04 68.47 -14.31
CA TYR A 799 -62.53 69.70 -14.92
C TYR A 799 -63.61 70.58 -15.57
N LYS A 800 -64.70 69.99 -16.08
CA LYS A 800 -65.86 70.71 -16.63
C LYS A 800 -66.76 71.34 -15.57
N SER A 801 -66.57 70.98 -14.29
CA SER A 801 -67.38 71.45 -13.17
C SER A 801 -66.64 72.45 -12.28
N ARG A 802 -67.38 73.46 -11.78
CA ARG A 802 -66.83 74.49 -10.87
C ARG A 802 -66.54 73.93 -9.48
N TRP A 803 -67.46 73.15 -8.93
CA TRP A 803 -67.30 72.42 -7.67
C TRP A 803 -67.33 70.91 -7.89
N THR A 804 -66.63 70.17 -7.06
CA THR A 804 -66.74 68.71 -6.93
C THR A 804 -67.25 68.41 -5.53
N ILE A 805 -68.34 67.66 -5.42
CA ILE A 805 -68.92 67.21 -4.16
C ILE A 805 -68.64 65.72 -4.00
N CYS A 806 -68.01 65.33 -2.90
CA CYS A 806 -67.87 63.91 -2.54
C CYS A 806 -68.90 63.57 -1.45
N LEU A 807 -69.85 62.69 -1.78
CA LEU A 807 -70.85 62.15 -0.87
C LEU A 807 -70.28 60.92 -0.15
N ILE A 808 -69.77 61.11 1.05
CA ILE A 808 -69.11 60.08 1.85
C ILE A 808 -70.15 59.27 2.63
N SER A 809 -70.30 58.01 2.26
CA SER A 809 -71.04 56.97 2.98
C SER A 809 -70.12 55.82 3.40
N HIS A 810 -70.63 54.84 4.15
CA HIS A 810 -69.88 53.62 4.43
C HIS A 810 -69.52 52.85 3.14
N SER A 811 -70.44 52.79 2.18
CA SER A 811 -70.22 52.14 0.88
C SER A 811 -69.23 52.90 0.00
N TYR A 812 -69.22 54.24 0.10
CA TYR A 812 -68.26 55.09 -0.62
C TYR A 812 -66.81 54.80 -0.23
N LEU A 813 -66.51 54.64 1.06
CA LEU A 813 -65.16 54.37 1.56
C LEU A 813 -64.62 52.98 1.15
N GLN A 814 -65.49 52.02 0.87
CA GLN A 814 -65.14 50.67 0.46
C GLN A 814 -64.95 50.52 -1.06
N SER A 815 -65.39 51.51 -1.85
CA SER A 815 -65.32 51.46 -3.31
C SER A 815 -63.96 51.89 -3.84
N SER A 816 -63.34 51.01 -4.64
CA SER A 816 -62.10 51.30 -5.36
C SER A 816 -62.26 52.49 -6.32
N TRP A 817 -63.41 52.60 -7.00
CA TRP A 817 -63.72 53.69 -7.93
C TRP A 817 -63.94 55.04 -7.22
N CYS A 818 -64.71 55.05 -6.14
CA CYS A 818 -64.90 56.26 -5.33
C CYS A 818 -63.57 56.75 -4.72
N SER A 819 -62.68 55.83 -4.35
CA SER A 819 -61.32 56.19 -3.91
C SER A 819 -60.47 56.80 -5.04
N VAL A 820 -60.69 56.44 -6.31
CA VAL A 820 -59.99 57.05 -7.46
C VAL A 820 -60.52 58.46 -7.70
N GLU A 821 -61.85 58.65 -7.77
CA GLU A 821 -62.52 59.94 -7.93
C GLU A 821 -62.10 60.95 -6.85
N MET A 822 -62.13 60.52 -5.58
CA MET A 822 -61.73 61.34 -4.44
C MET A 822 -60.25 61.71 -4.49
N ARG A 823 -59.36 60.78 -4.86
CA ARG A 823 -57.92 61.07 -5.01
C ARG A 823 -57.66 62.08 -6.14
N MET A 824 -58.43 62.01 -7.23
CA MET A 824 -58.32 62.96 -8.34
C MET A 824 -58.86 64.34 -7.97
N ALA A 825 -59.98 64.41 -7.26
CA ALA A 825 -60.53 65.67 -6.75
C ALA A 825 -59.59 66.35 -5.72
N ILE A 826 -58.98 65.55 -4.82
CA ILE A 826 -57.94 66.02 -3.89
C ILE A 826 -56.68 66.49 -4.64
N TYR A 827 -56.27 65.77 -5.70
CA TYR A 827 -55.13 66.21 -6.50
C TYR A 827 -55.41 67.57 -7.16
N ARG A 828 -56.61 67.81 -7.72
CA ARG A 828 -56.98 69.12 -8.28
C ARG A 828 -56.91 70.24 -7.23
N LEU A 829 -57.41 70.00 -6.01
CA LEU A 829 -57.27 70.95 -4.91
C LEU A 829 -55.80 71.31 -4.62
N VAL A 830 -54.95 70.30 -4.50
CA VAL A 830 -53.55 70.46 -4.08
C VAL A 830 -52.68 71.02 -5.20
N ALA A 831 -52.91 70.60 -6.45
CA ALA A 831 -52.11 71.00 -7.60
C ALA A 831 -52.49 72.38 -8.15
N GLU A 832 -53.77 72.78 -8.09
CA GLU A 832 -54.25 74.05 -8.65
C GLU A 832 -54.53 75.14 -7.61
N SER A 833 -54.47 74.82 -6.31
CA SER A 833 -54.76 75.76 -5.19
C SER A 833 -56.17 76.39 -5.24
N LYS A 834 -57.12 75.78 -5.94
CA LYS A 834 -58.51 76.26 -6.06
C LYS A 834 -59.39 75.56 -5.04
N ASP A 835 -60.16 76.32 -4.27
CA ASP A 835 -61.11 75.80 -3.30
C ASP A 835 -62.37 75.29 -4.04
N SER A 836 -62.31 74.07 -4.58
CA SER A 836 -63.33 73.52 -5.47
C SER A 836 -63.87 72.15 -5.03
N LEU A 837 -63.60 71.71 -3.80
CA LEU A 837 -64.08 70.43 -3.26
C LEU A 837 -64.94 70.67 -2.03
N ILE A 838 -66.11 70.03 -1.99
CA ILE A 838 -66.99 70.01 -0.82
C ILE A 838 -67.18 68.56 -0.41
N ILE A 839 -67.02 68.29 0.89
CA ILE A 839 -67.20 66.95 1.45
C ILE A 839 -68.52 66.94 2.22
N ILE A 840 -69.38 65.98 1.89
CA ILE A 840 -70.68 65.78 2.52
C ILE A 840 -70.76 64.36 3.10
N PHE A 841 -71.00 64.21 4.39
CA PHE A 841 -71.22 62.92 5.04
C PHE A 841 -72.72 62.59 5.06
N LEU A 842 -73.10 61.47 4.43
CA LEU A 842 -74.49 60.99 4.45
C LEU A 842 -74.86 60.30 5.77
N HIS A 843 -73.87 59.69 6.42
CA HIS A 843 -74.04 58.98 7.68
C HIS A 843 -72.89 59.35 8.63
N ASN A 844 -73.11 59.22 9.94
CA ASN A 844 -72.05 59.41 10.92
C ASN A 844 -71.07 58.22 10.89
N ILE A 845 -69.83 58.46 10.45
CA ILE A 845 -68.79 57.44 10.35
C ILE A 845 -67.82 57.60 11.52
N SER A 846 -67.54 56.53 12.27
CA SER A 846 -66.62 56.58 13.41
C SER A 846 -65.21 56.99 13.01
N ARG A 847 -64.52 57.75 13.88
CA ARG A 847 -63.15 58.24 13.64
C ARG A 847 -62.13 57.13 13.39
N GLU A 848 -62.35 55.94 13.97
CA GLU A 848 -61.49 54.77 13.76
C GLU A 848 -61.55 54.24 12.32
N LYS A 849 -62.75 54.19 11.72
CA LYS A 849 -62.91 53.78 10.32
C LYS A 849 -62.32 54.82 9.35
N LEU A 850 -62.36 56.10 9.72
CA LEU A 850 -61.73 57.18 8.94
C LEU A 850 -60.20 57.15 9.01
N HIS A 851 -59.61 56.61 10.09
CA HIS A 851 -58.16 56.55 10.30
C HIS A 851 -57.44 55.67 9.27
N TYR A 852 -58.10 54.63 8.77
CA TYR A 852 -57.61 53.80 7.65
C TYR A 852 -57.44 54.60 6.34
N HIS A 853 -58.07 55.78 6.24
CA HIS A 853 -57.99 56.67 5.09
C HIS A 853 -57.27 57.98 5.45
N HIS A 854 -56.01 57.89 5.90
CA HIS A 854 -55.19 59.00 6.42
C HIS A 854 -55.23 60.32 5.60
N LYS A 855 -55.32 60.25 4.26
CA LYS A 855 -55.41 61.45 3.41
C LYS A 855 -56.75 62.20 3.54
N LEU A 856 -57.85 61.48 3.72
CA LEU A 856 -59.17 62.07 3.99
C LEU A 856 -59.19 62.69 5.40
N THR A 857 -58.63 61.99 6.39
CA THR A 857 -58.53 62.50 7.77
C THR A 857 -57.74 63.81 7.83
N LYS A 858 -56.63 63.90 7.09
CA LYS A 858 -55.85 65.13 6.98
C LYS A 858 -56.64 66.26 6.32
N LEU A 859 -57.38 65.98 5.24
CA LEU A 859 -58.23 66.98 4.59
C LEU A 859 -59.36 67.49 5.50
N MET A 860 -59.96 66.62 6.31
CA MET A 860 -61.00 66.98 7.28
C MET A 860 -60.47 67.89 8.40
N GLN A 861 -59.18 67.87 8.70
CA GLN A 861 -58.56 68.77 9.67
C GLN A 861 -58.34 70.18 9.09
N GLU A 862 -58.22 70.30 7.77
CA GLU A 862 -57.89 71.56 7.07
C GLU A 862 -59.12 72.24 6.44
N LYS A 863 -60.25 71.54 6.25
CA LYS A 863 -61.45 72.05 5.55
C LYS A 863 -62.75 71.73 6.28
N THR A 864 -63.71 72.66 6.22
CA THR A 864 -65.08 72.47 6.71
C THR A 864 -65.87 71.51 5.82
N TYR A 865 -66.48 70.48 6.42
CA TYR A 865 -67.37 69.53 5.75
C TYR A 865 -68.82 69.74 6.21
N LEU A 866 -69.78 69.21 5.43
CA LEU A 866 -71.20 69.19 5.80
C LEU A 866 -71.60 67.75 6.17
N SER A 867 -72.54 67.62 7.09
CA SER A 867 -73.15 66.34 7.46
C SER A 867 -74.64 66.41 7.25
N TRP A 868 -75.22 65.36 6.66
CA TRP A 868 -76.66 65.21 6.50
C TRP A 868 -77.34 65.00 7.85
N PRO A 869 -78.31 65.85 8.26
CA PRO A 869 -78.99 65.72 9.55
C PRO A 869 -80.27 64.87 9.48
N ASP A 870 -80.59 64.19 10.58
CA ASP A 870 -81.78 63.32 10.67
C ASP A 870 -83.09 64.11 10.88
N ASP A 871 -83.03 65.35 11.39
CA ASP A 871 -84.21 66.16 11.70
C ASP A 871 -84.61 67.12 10.55
N ALA A 872 -85.92 67.19 10.26
CA ALA A 872 -86.46 67.96 9.14
C ALA A 872 -86.15 69.47 9.21
N LYS A 873 -85.97 70.04 10.41
CA LYS A 873 -85.65 71.46 10.60
C LYS A 873 -84.18 71.76 10.27
N SER A 874 -83.26 70.86 10.60
CA SER A 874 -81.84 70.98 10.24
C SER A 874 -81.56 70.61 8.79
N GLN A 875 -82.39 69.79 8.15
CA GLN A 875 -82.28 69.50 6.71
C GLN A 875 -82.50 70.77 5.86
N GLN A 876 -83.45 71.63 6.24
CA GLN A 876 -83.62 72.94 5.60
C GLN A 876 -82.37 73.82 5.74
N LEU A 877 -81.72 73.80 6.90
CA LEU A 877 -80.48 74.53 7.17
C LEU A 877 -79.29 73.96 6.37
N PHE A 878 -79.21 72.65 6.20
CA PHE A 878 -78.20 71.98 5.37
C PHE A 878 -78.27 72.47 3.92
N TRP A 879 -79.46 72.46 3.30
CA TRP A 879 -79.63 72.92 1.92
C TRP A 879 -79.30 74.40 1.76
N ALA A 880 -79.69 75.25 2.71
CA ALA A 880 -79.34 76.67 2.70
C ALA A 880 -77.82 76.90 2.75
N ARG A 881 -77.09 76.14 3.59
CA ARG A 881 -75.62 76.20 3.67
C ARG A 881 -74.96 75.71 2.40
N LEU A 882 -75.39 74.57 1.87
CA LEU A 882 -74.82 73.99 0.65
C LEU A 882 -74.99 74.93 -0.55
N ARG A 883 -76.20 75.49 -0.73
CA ARG A 883 -76.49 76.46 -1.79
C ARG A 883 -75.68 77.75 -1.65
N LYS A 884 -75.44 78.23 -0.43
CA LYS A 884 -74.57 79.39 -0.16
C LYS A 884 -73.12 79.12 -0.57
N VAL A 885 -72.59 77.93 -0.27
CA VAL A 885 -71.20 77.55 -0.63
C VAL A 885 -71.04 77.43 -2.15
N ILE A 886 -72.00 76.83 -2.84
CA ILE A 886 -71.94 76.66 -4.31
C ILE A 886 -72.12 78.01 -5.02
N GLY A 887 -73.04 78.87 -4.55
CA GLY A 887 -73.41 80.15 -5.18
C GLY A 887 -72.38 81.28 -5.05
N GLY A 888 -71.61 81.33 -3.95
CA GLY A 888 -70.43 82.18 -3.77
C GLY A 888 -70.60 83.70 -3.90
N GLU A 889 -70.87 84.39 -2.78
CA GLU A 889 -70.23 85.67 -2.44
C GLU A 889 -69.38 85.42 -1.18
N VAL A 890 -68.06 85.56 -1.29
CA VAL A 890 -67.13 85.51 -0.16
C VAL A 890 -66.53 86.91 -0.01
N GLU A 891 -67.20 87.76 0.77
CA GLU A 891 -66.53 88.91 1.40
C GLU A 891 -65.52 88.36 2.42
N ARG A 892 -64.23 88.60 2.17
CA ARG A 892 -63.17 88.43 3.17
C ARG A 892 -63.07 89.73 3.96
N ASP A 893 -63.73 89.81 5.11
CA ASP A 893 -63.36 90.76 6.15
C ASP A 893 -62.21 90.18 6.98
N HIS A 894 -61.03 90.79 6.86
CA HIS A 894 -59.94 90.65 7.80
C HIS A 894 -60.15 91.67 8.93
N ASN A 895 -60.39 91.19 10.15
CA ASN A 895 -60.02 91.87 11.40
C ASN A 895 -60.03 90.88 12.58
N LEU A 896 -58.92 90.14 12.73
CA LEU A 896 -58.19 89.78 13.96
C LEU A 896 -57.20 88.65 13.69
#